data_AF-A0A6C2UJT6-F1
#
_entry.id   AF-A0A6C2UJT6-F1
#
_cell.length_a   1.000
_cell.length_b   1.000
_cell.length_c   1.000
_cell.angle_alpha   90.00
_cell.angle_beta   90.00
_cell.angle_gamma   90.00
#
_symmetry.space_group_name_H-M   'P 1'
#
loop_
_entity.id
_entity.type
_entity.pdbx_description
1 polymer ?
#
loop_
_entity_poly.entity_id
_entity_poly.type
_entity_poly.pdbx_seq_one_letter_code
_entity_poly.pdbx_strand_id
1 'polypeptide(L)'
;MTNRCLALLTIALIESVVFGGPAISSIETGHTITKVRSAKTGKTPFIVASSYEGTVLGITYSGEIGWTNKLSGFVNHDVWCADIDGDGSDEILTANADGSVYCLNAKGELQWQFKVNDVPMYSVCVIQNGKKPYIACGGFDLNMYYLDAAGELLKTVPSSTYSQQRIWHKGSEAPGNVHNVNFVRPLPLPDGREILAMAGFNNHMQDAGVLYEFDRLATLPKSKKGMDIKGLKTLGDMHVCDADGDGVSEVLFGTSQHINTTAFGIYDVANDTYSSVNLSPLRKKIGRSHYLVIQPRVIPDEDSFRYFILMGPSIVLLPPDLNVKKAEVIGTKYCYNDLWQVSDTKFLIASSQSGGSCIHLLDTAHPDWKAAYEKLEPTGNLVHIHARRAELDQQVARFKRPAHEKKGRARPPVYFMTENMSTPELETLAKRLETQNPAIQFLASKSTSKVQYPPSWNRDTIVTNEKYRNTKDGRHDYEDPNMDQAGILNLLGPTIDGDPQGAAYWGGHGNDPLFFSLETRYALVDRAFKDGGKKTVQIFPEMEHCDADFEWVVDNLFVPFAAYCETRNANIYLRCKNISWTGNVYQKSFKPGADKPMWNVLLSGEYADVFVPSMEETTDKTMEISLAGRMGLWASGAVNSWGTRAVRDNPSYDRSRQYSNQMLPNHFLLNLVFHVANGGQYLNNFPVDQEYMSILWELIASGALYVPHRDEILSINPVHLSMDNPHPRYMKEAHEAKWNTFYNEIDETGNPMVFSRMNATWMGAQTTPWDYSNYAAAVKERRLNFIAPFPNGMVLITPPQEGPLADQTVPRGKLTDHLHPLYRNIMQEFITDGHSYIAADGNSTHAANTYYTTVRDAIAEKAKLLPLTVAGDVGWVVAQSAPKRLRLTLVDSGYINPKARTATTKFNTVKPIRITDVLTGQTIPMQNENTAEIKVQLGSFRFIDIELKEPFTGK
;
A
#
# COMPACT_ATOMS: atom_id res chain seq x y z
N MET A 1 35.21 -25.58 34.02
CA MET A 1 35.80 -24.35 33.45
C MET A 1 36.66 -24.57 32.20
N THR A 2 36.94 -25.80 31.74
CA THR A 2 37.89 -26.04 30.63
C THR A 2 37.27 -26.27 29.24
N ASN A 3 35.97 -26.64 29.14
CA ASN A 3 35.29 -26.78 27.84
C ASN A 3 34.62 -25.50 27.32
N ARG A 4 34.35 -24.49 28.18
CA ARG A 4 33.85 -23.17 27.77
C ARG A 4 34.95 -22.33 27.09
N CYS A 5 36.19 -22.38 27.59
CA CYS A 5 37.30 -21.61 26.99
C CYS A 5 37.68 -22.06 25.57
N LEU A 6 37.55 -23.35 25.24
CA LEU A 6 37.90 -23.85 23.90
C LEU A 6 36.83 -23.50 22.85
N ALA A 7 35.55 -23.46 23.25
CA ALA A 7 34.45 -23.02 22.40
C ALA A 7 34.45 -21.49 22.19
N LEU A 8 34.73 -20.71 23.24
CA LEU A 8 34.93 -19.26 23.16
C LEU A 8 36.13 -18.88 22.27
N LEU A 9 37.25 -19.63 22.33
CA LEU A 9 38.41 -19.36 21.47
C LEU A 9 38.17 -19.64 19.98
N THR A 10 37.32 -20.62 19.64
CA THR A 10 37.03 -20.93 18.21
C THR A 10 35.96 -20.03 17.61
N ILE A 11 35.01 -19.52 18.41
CA ILE A 11 34.04 -18.50 17.99
C ILE A 11 34.75 -17.16 17.75
N ALA A 12 35.64 -16.73 18.67
CA ALA A 12 36.42 -15.50 18.52
C ALA A 12 37.34 -15.47 17.28
N LEU A 13 37.81 -16.63 16.80
CA LEU A 13 38.66 -16.73 15.61
C LEU A 13 37.89 -16.67 14.28
N ILE A 14 36.63 -17.09 14.25
CA ILE A 14 35.74 -16.91 13.08
C ILE A 14 35.16 -15.48 13.09
N GLU A 15 34.88 -14.96 14.28
CA GLU A 15 34.44 -13.58 14.50
C GLU A 15 35.46 -12.53 14.04
N SER A 16 36.76 -12.78 14.20
CA SER A 16 37.82 -11.86 13.76
C SER A 16 38.08 -11.89 12.25
N VAL A 17 37.79 -13.00 11.57
CA VAL A 17 37.98 -13.13 10.11
C VAL A 17 36.78 -12.56 9.34
N VAL A 18 35.57 -12.62 9.92
CA VAL A 18 34.34 -12.13 9.29
C VAL A 18 34.07 -10.65 9.60
N PHE A 19 34.45 -10.17 10.79
CA PHE A 19 34.20 -8.79 11.23
C PHE A 19 35.47 -7.98 11.52
N GLY A 20 36.67 -8.49 11.20
CA GLY A 20 37.93 -7.70 11.25
C GLY A 20 38.07 -6.63 10.16
N GLY A 21 36.93 -6.15 9.62
CA GLY A 21 36.83 -5.25 8.48
C GLY A 21 36.26 -3.87 8.86
N PRO A 22 35.64 -3.14 7.91
CA PRO A 22 35.07 -1.82 8.19
C PRO A 22 33.90 -1.93 9.18
N ALA A 23 33.65 -0.84 9.92
CA ALA A 23 32.57 -0.77 10.91
C ALA A 23 31.17 -1.11 10.35
N ILE A 24 30.95 -0.86 9.06
CA ILE A 24 29.80 -1.34 8.30
C ILE A 24 30.26 -1.88 6.94
N SER A 25 29.75 -3.05 6.56
CA SER A 25 29.84 -3.57 5.19
C SER A 25 28.45 -3.86 4.62
N SER A 26 28.34 -3.98 3.30
CA SER A 26 27.07 -4.23 2.62
C SER A 26 27.19 -5.38 1.62
N ILE A 27 26.22 -6.28 1.63
CA ILE A 27 26.09 -7.42 0.71
C ILE A 27 24.96 -7.11 -0.25
N GLU A 28 25.25 -7.03 -1.55
CA GLU A 28 24.24 -6.92 -2.60
C GLU A 28 23.63 -8.30 -2.89
N THR A 29 22.30 -8.41 -2.82
CA THR A 29 21.62 -9.72 -2.92
C THR A 29 20.84 -9.91 -4.22
N GLY A 30 20.60 -8.84 -4.99
CA GLY A 30 19.67 -8.83 -6.13
C GLY A 30 18.19 -8.79 -5.73
N HIS A 31 17.88 -8.80 -4.43
CA HIS A 31 16.52 -8.89 -3.90
C HIS A 31 16.25 -7.80 -2.85
N THR A 32 15.04 -7.24 -2.84
CA THR A 32 14.61 -6.43 -1.70
C THR A 32 14.36 -7.32 -0.48
N ILE A 33 15.31 -7.32 0.46
CA ILE A 33 15.26 -8.14 1.67
C ILE A 33 14.37 -7.46 2.71
N THR A 34 13.38 -8.21 3.20
CA THR A 34 12.43 -7.73 4.22
C THR A 34 12.70 -8.32 5.60
N LYS A 35 13.45 -9.43 5.69
CA LYS A 35 13.85 -10.05 6.96
C LYS A 35 15.23 -10.66 6.88
N VAL A 36 15.95 -10.63 8.00
CA VAL A 36 17.29 -11.22 8.14
C VAL A 36 17.41 -12.00 9.44
N ARG A 37 18.05 -13.16 9.42
CA ARG A 37 18.38 -13.98 10.59
C ARG A 37 19.80 -14.53 10.46
N SER A 38 20.36 -14.96 11.57
CA SER A 38 21.60 -15.73 11.60
C SER A 38 21.29 -17.21 11.81
N ALA A 39 22.04 -18.08 11.11
CA ALA A 39 21.97 -19.53 11.24
C ALA A 39 23.39 -20.12 11.18
N LYS A 40 23.54 -21.42 11.47
CA LYS A 40 24.83 -22.13 11.35
C LYS A 40 24.67 -23.54 10.77
N THR A 41 25.76 -24.06 10.23
CA THR A 41 25.95 -25.48 9.90
C THR A 41 27.18 -25.97 10.65
N GLY A 42 26.97 -26.74 11.72
CA GLY A 42 28.01 -27.06 12.69
C GLY A 42 28.58 -25.79 13.33
N LYS A 43 29.80 -25.41 12.96
CA LYS A 43 30.48 -24.18 13.44
C LYS A 43 30.49 -23.04 12.43
N THR A 44 29.97 -23.26 11.22
CA THR A 44 30.04 -22.29 10.13
C THR A 44 28.78 -21.42 10.13
N PRO A 45 28.88 -20.11 10.43
CA PRO A 45 27.72 -19.23 10.43
C PRO A 45 27.36 -18.78 9.02
N PHE A 46 26.08 -18.54 8.78
CA PHE A 46 25.55 -17.92 7.56
C PHE A 46 24.35 -17.02 7.89
N ILE A 47 24.00 -16.17 6.93
CA ILE A 47 22.86 -15.27 6.97
C ILE A 47 21.71 -15.94 6.24
N VAL A 48 20.53 -15.93 6.86
CA VAL A 48 19.26 -16.26 6.21
C VAL A 48 18.55 -14.95 5.89
N ALA A 49 18.19 -14.76 4.63
CA ALA A 49 17.48 -13.57 4.17
C ALA A 49 16.15 -13.96 3.52
N SER A 50 15.07 -13.20 3.79
CA SER A 50 13.78 -13.36 3.10
C SER A 50 13.47 -12.13 2.26
N SER A 51 13.22 -12.32 0.97
CA SER A 51 12.87 -11.26 0.03
C SER A 51 11.43 -10.76 0.20
N TYR A 52 11.10 -9.68 -0.51
CA TYR A 52 9.74 -9.15 -0.64
C TYR A 52 8.75 -10.21 -1.12
N GLU A 53 9.11 -11.02 -2.11
CA GLU A 53 8.27 -12.11 -2.64
C GLU A 53 8.18 -13.33 -1.72
N GLY A 54 8.98 -13.39 -0.65
CA GLY A 54 9.10 -14.58 0.21
C GLY A 54 10.11 -15.62 -0.26
N THR A 55 10.98 -15.27 -1.20
CA THR A 55 12.16 -16.09 -1.52
C THR A 55 13.14 -16.05 -0.35
N VAL A 56 13.63 -17.22 0.07
CA VAL A 56 14.63 -17.37 1.13
C VAL A 56 15.99 -17.62 0.52
N LEU A 57 17.03 -16.97 1.06
CA LEU A 57 18.42 -17.11 0.63
C LEU A 57 19.30 -17.49 1.81
N GLY A 58 20.27 -18.38 1.56
CA GLY A 58 21.40 -18.65 2.45
C GLY A 58 22.64 -17.95 1.91
N ILE A 59 23.20 -17.04 2.70
CA ILE A 59 24.28 -16.15 2.28
C ILE A 59 25.44 -16.26 3.27
N THR A 60 26.66 -16.45 2.79
CA THR A 60 27.84 -16.38 3.66
C THR A 60 28.04 -14.95 4.15
N TYR A 61 28.71 -14.76 5.29
CA TYR A 61 29.04 -13.41 5.74
C TYR A 61 30.06 -12.68 4.84
N SER A 62 30.72 -13.39 3.91
CA SER A 62 31.52 -12.77 2.84
C SER A 62 30.68 -12.27 1.66
N GLY A 63 29.38 -12.55 1.64
CA GLY A 63 28.44 -12.07 0.62
C GLY A 63 28.15 -13.06 -0.51
N GLU A 64 28.60 -14.31 -0.42
CA GLU A 64 28.28 -15.35 -1.42
C GLU A 64 26.90 -15.94 -1.15
N ILE A 65 26.02 -15.93 -2.15
CA ILE A 65 24.72 -16.60 -2.08
C ILE A 65 24.95 -18.10 -2.34
N GLY A 66 24.89 -18.90 -1.27
CA GLY A 66 25.09 -20.36 -1.35
C GLY A 66 23.87 -21.10 -1.90
N TRP A 67 22.66 -20.61 -1.59
CA TRP A 67 21.41 -21.18 -2.10
C TRP A 67 20.26 -20.18 -2.07
N THR A 68 19.24 -20.47 -2.87
CA THR A 68 17.99 -19.70 -2.98
C THR A 68 16.80 -20.65 -3.12
N ASN A 69 15.74 -20.42 -2.33
CA ASN A 69 14.49 -21.16 -2.41
C ASN A 69 13.30 -20.19 -2.51
N LYS A 70 12.47 -20.30 -3.55
CA LYS A 70 11.34 -19.39 -3.79
C LYS A 70 10.16 -19.62 -2.85
N LEU A 71 10.09 -20.77 -2.18
CA LEU A 71 8.90 -21.25 -1.46
C LEU A 71 7.64 -21.11 -2.33
N SER A 72 6.54 -20.63 -1.77
CA SER A 72 5.25 -20.42 -2.43
C SER A 72 5.24 -19.19 -3.37
N GLY A 73 6.22 -18.28 -3.25
CA GLY A 73 6.20 -16.98 -3.92
C GLY A 73 5.27 -15.95 -3.28
N PHE A 74 4.85 -16.17 -2.03
CA PHE A 74 4.16 -15.20 -1.18
C PHE A 74 5.01 -14.80 0.01
N VAL A 75 4.75 -13.61 0.56
CA VAL A 75 5.56 -13.04 1.66
C VAL A 75 5.65 -13.95 2.89
N ASN A 76 6.84 -14.04 3.47
CA ASN A 76 7.04 -14.62 4.81
C ASN A 76 6.82 -13.53 5.86
N HIS A 77 5.86 -13.71 6.77
CA HIS A 77 5.53 -12.78 7.85
C HIS A 77 6.47 -12.91 9.05
N ASP A 78 7.09 -14.07 9.25
CA ASP A 78 8.17 -14.30 10.21
C ASP A 78 9.14 -15.38 9.70
N VAL A 79 10.37 -15.35 10.21
CA VAL A 79 11.43 -16.33 9.93
C VAL A 79 12.12 -16.67 11.24
N TRP A 80 12.32 -17.96 11.51
CA TRP A 80 13.04 -18.44 12.68
C TRP A 80 14.09 -19.47 12.26
N CYS A 81 15.25 -19.47 12.91
CA CYS A 81 16.32 -20.42 12.62
C CYS A 81 16.70 -21.16 13.92
N ALA A 82 16.70 -22.48 13.88
CA ALA A 82 17.11 -23.31 15.01
C ALA A 82 17.37 -24.76 14.55
N ASP A 83 18.34 -25.40 15.15
CA ASP A 83 18.56 -26.85 15.08
C ASP A 83 17.38 -27.59 15.72
N ILE A 84 16.52 -28.20 14.89
CA ILE A 84 15.33 -28.92 15.34
C ILE A 84 15.48 -30.45 15.29
N ASP A 85 16.51 -30.98 14.64
CA ASP A 85 16.75 -32.43 14.55
C ASP A 85 17.97 -32.90 15.37
N GLY A 86 18.76 -31.96 15.89
CA GLY A 86 19.93 -32.19 16.73
C GLY A 86 21.20 -32.52 15.95
N ASP A 87 21.25 -32.27 14.64
CA ASP A 87 22.42 -32.55 13.79
C ASP A 87 23.54 -31.49 13.90
N GLY A 88 23.27 -30.37 14.57
CA GLY A 88 24.18 -29.25 14.74
C GLY A 88 24.08 -28.17 13.65
N SER A 89 23.13 -28.30 12.73
CA SER A 89 22.77 -27.33 11.69
C SER A 89 21.42 -26.72 12.01
N ASP A 90 21.24 -25.44 11.74
CA ASP A 90 19.95 -24.80 11.97
C ASP A 90 19.03 -25.01 10.75
N GLU A 91 17.82 -25.50 11.00
CA GLU A 91 16.70 -25.43 10.06
C GLU A 91 16.14 -24.00 10.00
N ILE A 92 15.52 -23.68 8.87
CA ILE A 92 14.90 -22.39 8.60
C ILE A 92 13.38 -22.58 8.52
N LEU A 93 12.69 -22.03 9.51
CA LEU A 93 11.23 -22.01 9.59
C LEU A 93 10.69 -20.68 9.05
N THR A 94 9.66 -20.73 8.23
CA THR A 94 8.97 -19.51 7.76
C THR A 94 7.47 -19.59 8.00
N ALA A 95 6.89 -18.50 8.49
CA ALA A 95 5.44 -18.30 8.56
C ALA A 95 5.00 -17.56 7.28
N ASN A 96 4.31 -18.25 6.38
CA ASN A 96 4.01 -17.75 5.05
C ASN A 96 2.57 -17.24 4.90
N ALA A 97 2.38 -16.22 4.07
CA ALA A 97 1.07 -15.63 3.82
C ALA A 97 0.10 -16.52 3.03
N ASP A 98 0.57 -17.65 2.47
CA ASP A 98 -0.27 -18.67 1.87
C ASP A 98 -0.92 -19.63 2.89
N GLY A 99 -0.68 -19.41 4.19
CA GLY A 99 -1.19 -20.19 5.31
C GLY A 99 -0.29 -21.35 5.77
N SER A 100 0.90 -21.46 5.18
CA SER A 100 1.85 -22.51 5.54
C SER A 100 2.87 -22.08 6.59
N VAL A 101 3.35 -23.05 7.37
CA VAL A 101 4.70 -23.04 7.92
C VAL A 101 5.58 -23.95 7.06
N TYR A 102 6.70 -23.42 6.57
CA TYR A 102 7.71 -24.20 5.86
C TYR A 102 8.92 -24.46 6.74
N CYS A 103 9.56 -25.61 6.56
CA CYS A 103 10.88 -25.89 7.12
C CYS A 103 11.86 -26.24 6.00
N LEU A 104 12.94 -25.47 5.90
CA LEU A 104 14.07 -25.76 5.04
C LEU A 104 15.25 -26.26 5.89
N ASN A 105 16.04 -27.19 5.36
CA ASN A 105 17.33 -27.51 5.98
C ASN A 105 18.36 -26.38 5.75
N ALA A 106 19.54 -26.49 6.34
CA ALA A 106 20.62 -25.51 6.18
C ALA A 106 21.13 -25.31 4.73
N LYS A 107 20.77 -26.20 3.79
CA LYS A 107 21.06 -26.09 2.35
C LYS A 107 19.92 -25.43 1.55
N GLY A 108 18.85 -24.99 2.23
CA GLY A 108 17.68 -24.40 1.62
C GLY A 108 16.72 -25.41 0.98
N GLU A 109 16.87 -26.70 1.24
CA GLU A 109 16.00 -27.74 0.71
C GLU A 109 14.79 -27.94 1.62
N LEU A 110 13.59 -28.00 1.02
CA LEU A 110 12.35 -28.18 1.77
C LEU A 110 12.32 -29.56 2.45
N GLN A 111 12.18 -29.57 3.77
CA GLN A 111 12.01 -30.78 4.57
C GLN A 111 10.54 -31.13 4.74
N TRP A 112 9.73 -30.15 5.18
CA TRP A 112 8.30 -30.34 5.39
C TRP A 112 7.52 -29.03 5.29
N GLN A 113 6.19 -29.17 5.15
CA GLN A 113 5.22 -28.09 5.12
C GLN A 113 4.04 -28.45 6.03
N PHE A 114 3.67 -27.52 6.91
CA PHE A 114 2.44 -27.60 7.70
C PHE A 114 1.44 -26.56 7.18
N LYS A 115 0.21 -26.97 6.87
CA LYS A 115 -0.85 -26.06 6.41
C LYS A 115 -2.23 -26.57 6.84
N VAL A 116 -2.97 -25.72 7.55
CA VAL A 116 -4.35 -26.02 7.99
C VAL A 116 -5.37 -25.46 6.99
N ASN A 117 -5.17 -24.22 6.57
CA ASN A 117 -6.05 -23.48 5.67
C ASN A 117 -5.21 -22.42 4.91
N ASP A 118 -5.86 -21.56 4.11
CA ASP A 118 -5.20 -20.52 3.32
C ASP A 118 -5.00 -19.18 4.07
N VAL A 119 -5.41 -19.09 5.33
CA VAL A 119 -5.32 -17.85 6.12
C VAL A 119 -3.85 -17.58 6.46
N PRO A 120 -3.34 -16.35 6.32
CA PRO A 120 -1.92 -16.09 6.48
C PRO A 120 -1.38 -16.56 7.84
N MET A 121 -0.30 -17.34 7.79
CA MET A 121 0.50 -17.68 8.97
C MET A 121 1.41 -16.49 9.28
N TYR A 122 1.49 -16.08 10.54
CA TYR A 122 2.02 -14.76 10.88
C TYR A 122 3.27 -14.80 11.76
N SER A 123 3.39 -15.76 12.68
CA SER A 123 4.58 -15.91 13.53
C SER A 123 4.95 -17.38 13.75
N VAL A 124 6.24 -17.63 13.93
CA VAL A 124 6.80 -18.96 14.22
C VAL A 124 8.03 -18.83 15.12
N CYS A 125 8.21 -19.75 16.05
CA CYS A 125 9.45 -19.92 16.82
C CYS A 125 9.65 -21.37 17.26
N VAL A 126 10.83 -21.67 17.79
CA VAL A 126 11.15 -22.96 18.42
C VAL A 126 11.29 -22.77 19.94
N ILE A 127 10.73 -23.69 20.72
CA ILE A 127 10.92 -23.79 22.18
C ILE A 127 11.52 -25.15 22.53
N GLN A 128 12.47 -25.17 23.46
CA GLN A 128 13.20 -26.38 23.85
C GLN A 128 12.64 -27.03 25.12
N ASN A 129 12.56 -28.37 25.13
CA ASN A 129 12.35 -29.18 26.32
C ASN A 129 13.51 -30.15 26.51
N GLY A 130 14.54 -29.72 27.24
CA GLY A 130 15.81 -30.42 27.27
C GLY A 130 16.44 -30.38 25.88
N LYS A 131 16.57 -31.54 25.22
CA LYS A 131 17.05 -31.65 23.82
C LYS A 131 15.93 -31.79 22.79
N LYS A 132 14.67 -31.80 23.22
CA LYS A 132 13.54 -32.00 22.32
C LYS A 132 12.92 -30.65 21.93
N PRO A 133 12.94 -30.25 20.66
CA PRO A 133 12.34 -29.01 20.19
C PRO A 133 10.85 -29.17 19.90
N TYR A 134 10.13 -28.06 20.03
CA TYR A 134 8.74 -27.91 19.57
C TYR A 134 8.61 -26.60 18.82
N ILE A 135 7.86 -26.61 17.73
CA ILE A 135 7.57 -25.41 16.96
C ILE A 135 6.26 -24.83 17.46
N ALA A 136 6.25 -23.54 17.81
CA ALA A 136 5.03 -22.78 18.06
C ALA A 136 4.79 -21.85 16.88
N CYS A 137 3.57 -21.83 16.34
CA CYS A 137 3.20 -20.94 15.24
C CYS A 137 1.74 -20.51 15.33
N GLY A 138 1.37 -19.44 14.62
CA GLY A 138 0.00 -18.97 14.55
C GLY A 138 -0.17 -17.84 13.55
N GLY A 139 -1.42 -17.59 13.16
CA GLY A 139 -1.78 -16.65 12.11
C GLY A 139 -3.08 -15.90 12.40
N PHE A 140 -3.82 -15.62 11.33
CA PHE A 140 -5.09 -14.89 11.40
C PHE A 140 -6.33 -15.80 11.51
N ASP A 141 -6.14 -17.09 11.81
CA ASP A 141 -7.21 -18.08 11.94
C ASP A 141 -7.68 -18.28 13.39
N LEU A 142 -7.31 -17.36 14.30
CA LEU A 142 -7.62 -17.35 15.74
C LEU A 142 -6.95 -18.47 16.56
N ASN A 143 -6.04 -19.25 15.97
CA ASN A 143 -5.38 -20.38 16.61
C ASN A 143 -3.86 -20.19 16.75
N MET A 144 -3.32 -20.81 17.79
CA MET A 144 -1.90 -21.15 17.89
C MET A 144 -1.75 -22.68 17.74
N TYR A 145 -0.67 -23.12 17.12
CA TYR A 145 -0.34 -24.51 16.90
C TYR A 145 0.99 -24.86 17.54
N TYR A 146 1.08 -26.09 18.06
CA TYR A 146 2.34 -26.73 18.41
C TYR A 146 2.62 -27.87 17.46
N LEU A 147 3.81 -27.90 16.86
CA LEU A 147 4.29 -28.97 15.99
C LEU A 147 5.51 -29.64 16.61
N ASP A 148 5.77 -30.89 16.21
CA ASP A 148 7.06 -31.53 16.46
C ASP A 148 8.10 -31.20 15.39
N ALA A 149 9.33 -31.71 15.54
CA ALA A 149 10.43 -31.47 14.61
C ALA A 149 10.18 -31.95 13.16
N ALA A 150 9.24 -32.89 12.96
CA ALA A 150 8.84 -33.38 11.65
C ALA A 150 7.73 -32.52 11.00
N GLY A 151 7.25 -31.49 11.70
CA GLY A 151 6.16 -30.63 11.25
C GLY A 151 4.78 -31.20 11.55
N GLU A 152 4.68 -32.29 12.33
CA GLU A 152 3.41 -32.93 12.65
C GLU A 152 2.68 -32.18 13.76
N LEU A 153 1.36 -32.02 13.61
CA LEU A 153 0.53 -31.30 14.57
C LEU A 153 0.44 -32.06 15.90
N LEU A 154 0.91 -31.43 16.97
CA LEU A 154 0.78 -31.93 18.33
C LEU A 154 -0.48 -31.39 19.01
N LYS A 155 -0.73 -30.07 18.89
CA LYS A 155 -1.85 -29.39 19.54
C LYS A 155 -2.31 -28.17 18.77
N THR A 156 -3.62 -27.96 18.78
CA THR A 156 -4.26 -26.68 18.44
C THR A 156 -4.71 -26.00 19.71
N VAL A 157 -4.45 -24.71 19.83
CA VAL A 157 -4.76 -23.88 21.00
C VAL A 157 -5.61 -22.69 20.53
N PRO A 158 -6.95 -22.81 20.54
CA PRO A 158 -7.83 -21.74 20.12
C PRO A 158 -7.84 -20.60 21.13
N SER A 159 -7.69 -19.36 20.65
CA SER A 159 -7.70 -18.17 21.52
C SER A 159 -9.01 -18.03 22.30
N SER A 160 -10.13 -18.51 21.75
CA SER A 160 -11.46 -18.51 22.39
C SER A 160 -11.53 -19.29 23.71
N THR A 161 -10.55 -20.16 23.99
CA THR A 161 -10.52 -20.96 25.24
C THR A 161 -9.97 -20.20 26.45
N TYR A 162 -9.27 -19.07 26.22
CA TYR A 162 -8.63 -18.30 27.30
C TYR A 162 -8.68 -16.78 27.14
N SER A 163 -8.77 -16.24 25.92
CA SER A 163 -8.72 -14.80 25.66
C SER A 163 -9.88 -14.06 26.34
N GLN A 164 -9.55 -12.88 26.87
CA GLN A 164 -10.51 -11.94 27.45
C GLN A 164 -10.49 -10.59 26.70
N GLN A 165 -9.82 -10.52 25.55
CA GLN A 165 -9.71 -9.30 24.76
C GLN A 165 -11.08 -8.91 24.20
N ARG A 166 -11.54 -7.69 24.49
CA ARG A 166 -12.84 -7.19 24.06
C ARG A 166 -12.71 -6.32 22.83
N ILE A 167 -13.79 -6.23 22.07
CA ILE A 167 -13.98 -5.15 21.10
C ILE A 167 -14.44 -3.88 21.84
N TRP A 168 -13.98 -2.71 21.41
CA TRP A 168 -14.34 -1.42 22.02
C TRP A 168 -15.18 -0.52 21.09
N HIS A 169 -15.28 -0.84 19.81
CA HIS A 169 -16.04 -0.04 18.86
C HIS A 169 -17.48 -0.55 18.74
N LYS A 170 -18.47 0.25 19.18
CA LYS A 170 -19.89 -0.15 19.30
C LYS A 170 -20.57 -0.58 17.98
N GLY A 171 -19.98 -0.27 16.82
CA GLY A 171 -20.50 -0.67 15.50
C GLY A 171 -19.72 -1.80 14.82
N SER A 172 -18.70 -2.38 15.48
CA SER A 172 -17.96 -3.51 14.91
C SER A 172 -18.67 -4.83 15.20
N GLU A 173 -18.71 -5.71 14.20
CA GLU A 173 -19.19 -7.09 14.33
C GLU A 173 -18.04 -8.09 14.58
N ALA A 174 -16.82 -7.60 14.82
CA ALA A 174 -15.68 -8.48 15.12
C ALA A 174 -15.94 -9.30 16.39
N PRO A 175 -15.58 -10.59 16.41
CA PRO A 175 -15.76 -11.40 17.61
C PRO A 175 -14.86 -10.90 18.75
N GLY A 176 -15.45 -10.76 19.94
CA GLY A 176 -14.70 -10.55 21.19
C GLY A 176 -14.26 -11.85 21.84
N ASN A 177 -13.42 -11.76 22.87
CA ASN A 177 -12.81 -12.88 23.60
C ASN A 177 -12.02 -13.85 22.70
N VAL A 178 -11.47 -13.32 21.61
CA VAL A 178 -10.57 -14.01 20.69
C VAL A 178 -9.45 -13.07 20.28
N HIS A 179 -8.36 -13.62 19.79
CA HIS A 179 -7.27 -12.86 19.19
C HIS A 179 -6.55 -13.72 18.15
N ASN A 180 -5.77 -13.07 17.29
CA ASN A 180 -4.77 -13.69 16.43
C ASN A 180 -3.40 -13.67 17.11
N VAL A 181 -2.44 -14.40 16.55
CA VAL A 181 -1.06 -14.46 17.07
C VAL A 181 -0.20 -13.41 16.37
N ASN A 182 0.27 -12.38 17.06
CA ASN A 182 1.17 -11.35 16.51
C ASN A 182 2.63 -11.82 16.55
N PHE A 183 3.05 -12.33 17.70
CA PHE A 183 4.40 -12.83 17.94
C PHE A 183 4.39 -14.05 18.83
N VAL A 184 5.26 -15.00 18.54
CA VAL A 184 5.69 -16.07 19.45
C VAL A 184 7.19 -16.02 19.62
N ARG A 185 7.68 -16.06 20.86
CA ARG A 185 9.12 -16.07 21.18
C ARG A 185 9.41 -17.03 22.32
N PRO A 186 10.54 -17.77 22.27
CA PRO A 186 11.01 -18.48 23.45
C PRO A 186 11.36 -17.48 24.55
N LEU A 187 10.99 -17.81 25.79
CA LEU A 187 11.34 -17.05 26.98
C LEU A 187 12.14 -17.95 27.93
N PRO A 188 13.47 -17.79 27.98
CA PRO A 188 14.32 -18.53 28.91
C PRO A 188 14.01 -18.18 30.37
N LEU A 189 14.10 -19.18 31.24
CA LEU A 189 13.96 -19.04 32.69
C LEU A 189 15.32 -19.30 33.38
N PRO A 190 15.55 -18.75 34.58
CA PRO A 190 16.82 -18.91 35.31
C PRO A 190 17.21 -20.36 35.62
N ASP A 191 16.22 -21.26 35.69
CA ASP A 191 16.44 -22.69 35.93
C ASP A 191 16.82 -23.48 34.65
N GLY A 192 17.03 -22.77 33.53
CA GLY A 192 17.39 -23.35 32.23
C GLY A 192 16.20 -23.95 31.47
N ARG A 193 14.97 -23.82 31.97
CA ARG A 193 13.78 -24.12 31.17
C ARG A 193 13.47 -22.97 30.22
N GLU A 194 12.73 -23.29 29.16
CA GLU A 194 12.13 -22.29 28.29
C GLU A 194 10.62 -22.42 28.37
N ILE A 195 9.93 -21.29 28.33
CA ILE A 195 8.49 -21.19 28.13
C ILE A 195 8.21 -20.38 26.86
N LEU A 196 6.94 -20.26 26.49
CA LEU A 196 6.53 -19.49 25.31
C LEU A 196 5.93 -18.16 25.75
N ALA A 197 6.48 -17.06 25.24
CA ALA A 197 5.85 -15.75 25.27
C ALA A 197 5.09 -15.51 23.96
N MET A 198 3.79 -15.21 24.05
CA MET A 198 2.91 -15.00 22.89
C MET A 198 2.18 -13.68 23.01
N ALA A 199 2.36 -12.78 22.04
CA ALA A 199 1.60 -11.54 21.93
C ALA A 199 0.36 -11.77 21.06
N GLY A 200 -0.83 -11.69 21.66
CA GLY A 200 -2.11 -11.84 20.97
C GLY A 200 -2.76 -10.49 20.68
N PHE A 201 -3.39 -10.32 19.53
CA PHE A 201 -4.02 -9.06 19.08
C PHE A 201 -5.29 -9.29 18.26
N ASN A 202 -6.24 -8.37 18.31
CA ASN A 202 -7.48 -8.42 17.51
C ASN A 202 -7.66 -7.22 16.56
N ASN A 203 -6.77 -6.23 16.65
CA ASN A 203 -6.78 -5.02 15.82
C ASN A 203 -5.35 -4.61 15.46
N HIS A 204 -5.00 -4.67 14.18
CA HIS A 204 -3.65 -4.36 13.69
C HIS A 204 -3.35 -2.86 13.59
N MET A 205 -4.32 -1.98 13.83
CA MET A 205 -4.18 -0.52 13.62
C MET A 205 -4.07 0.29 14.91
N GLN A 206 -4.65 -0.18 16.00
CA GLN A 206 -4.90 0.64 17.18
C GLN A 206 -4.57 -0.04 18.51
N ASP A 207 -4.22 -1.33 18.51
CA ASP A 207 -4.07 -2.12 19.73
C ASP A 207 -2.71 -2.83 19.80
N ALA A 208 -2.11 -2.79 20.99
CA ALA A 208 -0.88 -3.52 21.31
C ALA A 208 -1.15 -5.01 21.50
N GLY A 209 -2.37 -5.33 21.92
CA GLY A 209 -2.75 -6.66 22.33
C GLY A 209 -2.33 -6.99 23.75
N VAL A 210 -2.21 -8.28 24.03
CA VAL A 210 -1.92 -8.84 25.36
C VAL A 210 -0.79 -9.85 25.24
N LEU A 211 0.15 -9.79 26.18
CA LEU A 211 1.19 -10.81 26.31
C LEU A 211 0.69 -11.97 27.17
N TYR A 212 0.89 -13.19 26.68
CA TYR A 212 0.59 -14.42 27.40
C TYR A 212 1.85 -15.27 27.55
N GLU A 213 2.01 -15.87 28.72
CA GLU A 213 3.03 -16.89 28.96
C GLU A 213 2.39 -18.27 28.98
N PHE A 214 2.95 -19.20 28.21
CA PHE A 214 2.53 -20.59 28.19
C PHE A 214 3.67 -21.48 28.65
N ASP A 215 3.40 -22.39 29.58
CA ASP A 215 4.27 -23.55 29.76
C ASP A 215 4.32 -24.36 28.44
N ARG A 216 5.40 -25.10 28.24
CA ARG A 216 5.63 -25.86 27.01
C ARG A 216 4.47 -26.81 26.72
N LEU A 217 3.94 -26.75 25.49
CA LEU A 217 2.77 -27.51 25.03
C LEU A 217 1.49 -27.28 25.87
N ALA A 218 1.42 -26.24 26.69
CA ALA A 218 0.21 -25.93 27.43
C ALA A 218 -0.89 -25.45 26.50
N THR A 219 -2.13 -25.87 26.77
CA THR A 219 -3.31 -25.40 26.04
C THR A 219 -3.95 -24.17 26.70
N LEU A 220 -3.41 -23.73 27.82
CA LEU A 220 -3.84 -22.55 28.55
C LEU A 220 -2.60 -21.75 28.98
N PRO A 221 -2.67 -20.41 28.94
CA PRO A 221 -1.61 -19.58 29.48
C PRO A 221 -1.60 -19.67 31.01
N LYS A 222 -0.47 -19.31 31.63
CA LYS A 222 -0.34 -19.17 33.08
C LYS A 222 -1.43 -18.24 33.66
N SER A 223 -1.83 -17.22 32.89
CA SER A 223 -2.92 -16.30 33.22
C SER A 223 -3.80 -16.04 32.01
N LYS A 224 -5.12 -16.26 32.13
CA LYS A 224 -6.11 -15.93 31.09
C LYS A 224 -6.25 -14.43 30.83
N LYS A 225 -5.94 -13.61 31.85
CA LYS A 225 -5.91 -12.16 31.70
C LYS A 225 -4.72 -11.71 30.85
N GLY A 226 -3.63 -12.48 30.88
CA GLY A 226 -2.34 -12.08 30.34
C GLY A 226 -1.82 -10.78 30.99
N MET A 227 -0.78 -10.23 30.38
CA MET A 227 -0.24 -8.92 30.70
C MET A 227 -0.65 -7.91 29.63
N ASP A 228 -1.28 -6.83 30.07
CA ASP A 228 -1.70 -5.72 29.22
C ASP A 228 -0.50 -4.81 28.93
N ILE A 229 -0.14 -4.64 27.65
CA ILE A 229 1.02 -3.87 27.18
C ILE A 229 0.63 -2.39 27.07
N LYS A 230 0.24 -1.81 28.20
CA LYS A 230 -0.34 -0.45 28.25
C LYS A 230 0.61 0.61 27.73
N GLY A 231 0.06 1.68 27.15
CA GLY A 231 0.85 2.80 26.66
C GLY A 231 1.50 2.58 25.29
N LEU A 232 1.49 1.35 24.76
CA LEU A 232 1.70 1.09 23.34
C LEU A 232 0.35 1.05 22.62
N LYS A 233 0.35 1.48 21.36
CA LYS A 233 -0.72 1.17 20.41
C LYS A 233 -0.29 -0.06 19.63
N THR A 234 -0.36 -0.08 18.30
CA THR A 234 0.06 -1.25 17.51
C THR A 234 1.48 -1.72 17.83
N LEU A 235 1.60 -2.99 18.21
CA LEU A 235 2.86 -3.68 18.42
C LEU A 235 3.45 -4.18 17.09
N GLY A 236 4.68 -3.77 16.79
CA GLY A 236 5.37 -4.04 15.53
C GLY A 236 6.69 -4.80 15.64
N ASP A 237 7.30 -4.89 16.82
CA ASP A 237 8.46 -5.72 17.10
C ASP A 237 8.39 -6.29 18.53
N MET A 238 8.92 -7.51 18.71
CA MET A 238 9.04 -8.18 20.00
C MET A 238 10.37 -8.96 20.05
N HIS A 239 11.19 -8.65 21.05
CA HIS A 239 12.50 -9.25 21.25
C HIS A 239 12.65 -9.70 22.70
N VAL A 240 13.30 -10.85 22.91
CA VAL A 240 13.56 -11.42 24.23
C VAL A 240 15.07 -11.47 24.43
N CYS A 241 15.55 -10.85 25.49
CA CYS A 241 16.97 -10.81 25.85
C CYS A 241 17.13 -10.51 27.34
N ASP A 242 18.24 -10.96 27.93
CA ASP A 242 18.71 -10.48 29.25
C ASP A 242 19.38 -9.11 29.04
N ALA A 243 18.62 -8.05 29.29
CA ALA A 243 18.99 -6.68 28.96
C ALA A 243 19.91 -6.05 30.00
N ASP A 244 19.72 -6.36 31.28
CA ASP A 244 20.49 -5.80 32.39
C ASP A 244 21.56 -6.74 32.98
N GLY A 245 21.63 -7.97 32.47
CA GLY A 245 22.64 -8.96 32.84
C GLY A 245 22.35 -9.66 34.16
N ASP A 246 21.11 -9.63 34.66
CA ASP A 246 20.71 -10.27 35.92
C ASP A 246 20.50 -11.80 35.81
N GLY A 247 20.54 -12.34 34.59
CA GLY A 247 20.35 -13.76 34.29
C GLY A 247 18.88 -14.17 34.07
N VAL A 248 17.95 -13.22 34.09
CA VAL A 248 16.54 -13.34 33.68
C VAL A 248 16.37 -12.56 32.36
N SER A 249 15.49 -13.00 31.48
CA SER A 249 15.25 -12.27 30.23
C SER A 249 14.08 -11.30 30.36
N GLU A 250 14.25 -10.09 29.81
CA GLU A 250 13.19 -9.13 29.55
C GLU A 250 12.54 -9.40 28.20
N VAL A 251 11.32 -8.86 28.05
CA VAL A 251 10.65 -8.75 26.75
C VAL A 251 10.61 -7.28 26.33
N LEU A 252 11.29 -6.96 25.23
CA LEU A 252 11.33 -5.64 24.63
C LEU A 252 10.25 -5.51 23.54
N PHE A 253 9.55 -4.37 23.53
CA PHE A 253 8.43 -4.10 22.64
C PHE A 253 8.64 -2.83 21.82
N GLY A 254 8.49 -2.96 20.50
CA GLY A 254 8.53 -1.83 19.57
C GLY A 254 7.18 -1.55 18.92
N THR A 255 6.74 -0.29 18.89
CA THR A 255 5.50 0.11 18.19
C THR A 255 5.65 0.19 16.67
N SER A 256 4.58 -0.12 15.94
CA SER A 256 4.35 0.20 14.52
C SER A 256 3.38 1.37 14.41
N GLN A 257 3.87 2.61 14.37
CA GLN A 257 3.04 3.81 14.58
C GLN A 257 3.58 5.04 13.84
N HIS A 258 2.76 6.09 13.80
CA HIS A 258 3.20 7.43 13.43
C HIS A 258 4.25 7.92 14.43
N ILE A 259 5.29 8.64 13.97
CA ILE A 259 6.41 9.13 14.80
C ILE A 259 5.96 9.98 16.01
N ASN A 260 4.80 10.62 15.90
CA ASN A 260 4.20 11.41 16.98
C ASN A 260 3.63 10.56 18.13
N THR A 261 3.47 9.25 17.94
CA THR A 261 2.90 8.32 18.93
C THR A 261 3.74 7.07 19.12
N THR A 262 4.98 7.05 18.62
CA THR A 262 5.92 5.96 18.80
C THR A 262 6.35 5.84 20.27
N ALA A 263 6.42 4.60 20.76
CA ALA A 263 6.82 4.28 22.13
C ALA A 263 7.59 2.96 22.18
N PHE A 264 8.41 2.81 23.22
CA PHE A 264 9.20 1.62 23.52
C PHE A 264 8.72 1.05 24.86
N GLY A 265 8.48 -0.27 24.94
CA GLY A 265 8.01 -0.95 26.14
C GLY A 265 8.95 -2.07 26.58
N ILE A 266 8.95 -2.37 27.88
CA ILE A 266 9.76 -3.42 28.51
C ILE A 266 8.89 -4.15 29.51
N TYR A 267 8.86 -5.48 29.42
CA TYR A 267 8.39 -6.35 30.49
C TYR A 267 9.59 -7.01 31.17
N ASP A 268 9.80 -6.63 32.43
CA ASP A 268 10.76 -7.23 33.35
C ASP A 268 10.10 -8.46 34.00
N VAL A 269 10.60 -9.63 33.60
CA VAL A 269 10.07 -10.93 34.01
C VAL A 269 10.47 -11.27 35.44
N ALA A 270 11.64 -10.80 35.90
CA ALA A 270 12.13 -11.05 37.25
C ALA A 270 11.22 -10.41 38.29
N ASN A 271 10.78 -9.18 38.02
CA ASN A 271 9.97 -8.38 38.94
C ASN A 271 8.46 -8.41 38.63
N ASP A 272 8.05 -9.06 37.55
CA ASP A 272 6.66 -9.04 37.02
C ASP A 272 6.16 -7.60 36.82
N THR A 273 6.99 -6.75 36.20
CA THR A 273 6.66 -5.33 35.99
C THR A 273 6.80 -4.92 34.53
N TYR A 274 5.87 -4.09 34.07
CA TYR A 274 5.89 -3.53 32.74
C TYR A 274 6.04 -2.02 32.78
N SER A 275 6.90 -1.49 31.90
CA SER A 275 7.14 -0.06 31.73
C SER A 275 7.15 0.32 30.25
N SER A 276 6.88 1.59 29.96
CA SER A 276 7.03 2.13 28.60
C SER A 276 7.45 3.59 28.60
N VAL A 277 8.04 4.01 27.49
CA VAL A 277 8.54 5.36 27.28
C VAL A 277 8.10 5.90 25.93
N ASN A 278 7.60 7.14 25.93
CA ASN A 278 7.22 7.86 24.72
C ASN A 278 8.46 8.40 24.00
N LEU A 279 8.68 7.98 22.75
CA LEU A 279 9.83 8.39 21.94
C LEU A 279 9.52 9.58 21.00
N SER A 280 8.27 10.03 20.91
CA SER A 280 7.89 11.16 20.07
C SER A 280 8.63 12.49 20.34
N PRO A 281 9.19 12.78 21.53
CA PRO A 281 10.07 13.95 21.72
C PRO A 281 11.32 13.93 20.82
N LEU A 282 11.77 12.75 20.36
CA LEU A 282 12.93 12.62 19.47
C LEU A 282 12.63 12.94 18.00
N ARG A 283 11.36 13.14 17.62
CA ARG A 283 10.94 13.33 16.22
C ARG A 283 11.73 14.38 15.47
N LYS A 284 12.11 15.48 16.14
CA LYS A 284 12.89 16.57 15.53
C LYS A 284 14.33 16.16 15.22
N LYS A 285 14.93 15.28 16.01
CA LYS A 285 16.29 14.75 15.81
C LYS A 285 16.32 13.68 14.70
N ILE A 286 15.27 12.87 14.60
CA ILE A 286 15.14 11.79 13.60
C ILE A 286 14.86 12.33 12.19
N GLY A 287 14.25 13.52 12.10
CA GLY A 287 14.02 14.19 10.82
C GLY A 287 12.70 13.81 10.15
N ARG A 288 12.66 13.80 8.81
CA ARG A 288 11.45 13.63 7.99
C ARG A 288 10.96 12.17 7.95
N SER A 289 10.59 11.63 9.11
CA SER A 289 9.97 10.31 9.24
C SER A 289 8.47 10.43 9.54
N HIS A 290 7.69 9.47 9.05
CA HIS A 290 6.24 9.46 9.19
C HIS A 290 5.77 8.25 10.01
N TYR A 291 5.35 7.16 9.37
CA TYR A 291 5.02 5.91 10.04
C TYR A 291 6.18 4.93 9.98
N LEU A 292 6.47 4.27 11.10
CA LEU A 292 7.62 3.39 11.24
C LEU A 292 7.38 2.30 12.27
N VAL A 293 8.12 1.20 12.11
CA VAL A 293 8.31 0.17 13.13
C VAL A 293 9.61 0.49 13.87
N ILE A 294 9.58 0.54 15.20
CA ILE A 294 10.81 0.58 15.99
C ILE A 294 11.22 -0.83 16.39
N GLN A 295 12.54 -1.08 16.41
CA GLN A 295 13.10 -2.41 16.68
C GLN A 295 14.18 -2.29 17.76
N PRO A 296 13.83 -2.54 19.03
CA PRO A 296 14.75 -2.42 20.17
C PRO A 296 15.64 -3.66 20.36
N ARG A 297 16.92 -3.43 20.61
CA ARG A 297 17.98 -4.40 20.96
C ARG A 297 18.83 -3.81 22.10
N VAL A 298 19.84 -4.54 22.56
CA VAL A 298 20.73 -4.10 23.64
C VAL A 298 22.18 -4.16 23.17
N ILE A 299 22.99 -3.15 23.52
CA ILE A 299 24.44 -3.17 23.31
C ILE A 299 25.17 -2.88 24.64
N PRO A 300 26.38 -3.43 24.84
CA PRO A 300 27.25 -3.05 25.96
C PRO A 300 27.65 -1.57 25.90
N ASP A 301 27.78 -0.93 27.07
CA ASP A 301 28.25 0.46 27.23
C ASP A 301 29.05 0.58 28.53
N GLU A 302 30.37 0.46 28.42
CA GLU A 302 31.31 0.40 29.55
C GLU A 302 30.90 -0.72 30.54
N ASP A 303 30.63 -0.37 31.80
CA ASP A 303 30.16 -1.27 32.86
C ASP A 303 28.62 -1.41 32.89
N SER A 304 27.93 -0.93 31.85
CA SER A 304 26.46 -0.93 31.72
C SER A 304 26.03 -1.30 30.29
N PHE A 305 24.83 -0.90 29.89
CA PHE A 305 24.26 -1.19 28.59
C PHE A 305 23.47 0.00 28.04
N ARG A 306 23.14 -0.07 26.74
CA ARG A 306 22.21 0.86 26.09
C ARG A 306 21.17 0.08 25.31
N TYR A 307 19.94 0.59 25.32
CA TYR A 307 18.95 0.17 24.35
C TYR A 307 19.35 0.76 22.98
N PHE A 308 19.64 -0.12 22.03
CA PHE A 308 19.85 0.17 20.63
C PHE A 308 18.51 0.06 19.91
N ILE A 309 17.94 1.17 19.45
CA ILE A 309 16.60 1.18 18.84
C ILE A 309 16.71 1.68 17.41
N LEU A 310 16.50 0.81 16.43
CA LEU A 310 16.31 1.23 15.04
C LEU A 310 14.93 1.89 14.92
N MET A 311 14.90 3.17 14.55
CA MET A 311 13.71 4.00 14.46
C MET A 311 13.75 4.84 13.18
N GLY A 312 13.07 4.35 12.14
CA GLY A 312 13.10 4.98 10.82
C GLY A 312 14.51 4.93 10.21
N PRO A 313 15.12 6.07 9.85
CA PRO A 313 16.49 6.10 9.36
C PRO A 313 17.53 6.21 10.48
N SER A 314 17.10 6.27 11.74
CA SER A 314 17.99 6.55 12.87
C SER A 314 18.18 5.33 13.77
N ILE A 315 19.36 5.23 14.36
CA ILE A 315 19.60 4.43 15.56
C ILE A 315 19.51 5.38 16.75
N VAL A 316 18.68 5.02 17.73
CA VAL A 316 18.55 5.73 19.01
C VAL A 316 19.24 4.91 20.08
N LEU A 317 20.22 5.49 20.77
CA LEU A 317 20.84 4.89 21.95
C LEU A 317 20.21 5.50 23.19
N LEU A 318 19.36 4.73 23.87
CA LEU A 318 18.65 5.15 25.09
C LEU A 318 19.33 4.54 26.32
N PRO A 319 19.61 5.32 27.38
CA PRO A 319 20.16 4.79 28.63
C PRO A 319 19.18 3.85 29.37
N PRO A 320 19.68 2.98 30.27
CA PRO A 320 18.86 2.06 31.06
C PRO A 320 17.76 2.75 31.89
N ASP A 321 18.00 4.01 32.32
CA ASP A 321 17.03 4.83 33.07
C ASP A 321 15.85 5.35 32.20
N LEU A 322 15.80 4.97 30.92
CA LEU A 322 14.79 5.37 29.93
C LEU A 322 14.65 6.89 29.73
N ASN A 323 15.65 7.68 30.12
CA ASN A 323 15.59 9.12 30.00
C ASN A 323 15.81 9.56 28.55
N VAL A 324 14.70 9.78 27.84
CA VAL A 324 14.67 10.23 26.43
C VAL A 324 15.49 11.51 26.17
N LYS A 325 15.65 12.39 27.18
CA LYS A 325 16.45 13.61 27.02
C LYS A 325 17.95 13.32 26.87
N LYS A 326 18.41 12.20 27.43
CA LYS A 326 19.80 11.71 27.34
C LYS A 326 20.02 10.79 26.13
N ALA A 327 18.99 10.55 25.31
CA ALA A 327 19.11 9.71 24.12
C ALA A 327 20.02 10.35 23.07
N GLU A 328 20.96 9.55 22.57
CA GLU A 328 21.77 9.86 21.39
C GLU A 328 21.02 9.37 20.14
N VAL A 329 21.03 10.16 19.07
CA VAL A 329 20.34 9.83 17.81
C VAL A 329 21.34 9.93 16.68
N ILE A 330 21.57 8.81 15.99
CA ILE A 330 22.53 8.68 14.90
C ILE A 330 21.70 8.42 13.64
N GLY A 331 21.72 9.34 12.67
CA GLY A 331 20.83 9.31 11.52
C GLY A 331 21.52 8.97 10.21
N THR A 332 20.85 8.19 9.35
CA THR A 332 21.24 7.98 7.95
C THR A 332 20.18 8.56 6.99
N LYS A 333 20.33 8.34 5.67
CA LYS A 333 19.39 8.80 4.64
C LYS A 333 18.19 7.88 4.44
N TYR A 334 18.35 6.57 4.62
CA TYR A 334 17.31 5.57 4.30
C TYR A 334 16.79 4.85 5.55
N CYS A 335 15.57 4.32 5.44
CA CYS A 335 14.98 3.44 6.45
C CYS A 335 15.10 1.98 6.02
N TYR A 336 15.15 1.05 6.98
CA TYR A 336 15.40 -0.38 6.71
C TYR A 336 14.23 -1.26 7.17
N ASN A 337 14.07 -2.44 6.55
CA ASN A 337 12.94 -3.33 6.81
C ASN A 337 13.06 -4.15 8.11
N ASP A 338 14.27 -4.51 8.55
CA ASP A 338 14.45 -5.44 9.66
C ASP A 338 15.83 -5.24 10.31
N LEU A 339 15.94 -5.60 11.59
CA LEU A 339 17.15 -5.57 12.39
C LEU A 339 17.29 -6.89 13.15
N TRP A 340 18.43 -7.55 12.97
CA TRP A 340 18.76 -8.77 13.70
C TRP A 340 20.08 -8.62 14.45
N GLN A 341 20.09 -9.01 15.71
CA GLN A 341 21.29 -9.02 16.54
C GLN A 341 21.92 -10.40 16.49
N VAL A 342 23.14 -10.49 15.94
CA VAL A 342 23.91 -11.73 15.79
C VAL A 342 24.70 -12.03 17.07
N SER A 343 25.24 -10.98 17.69
CA SER A 343 25.89 -11.01 19.00
C SER A 343 25.80 -9.62 19.65
N ASP A 344 26.36 -9.46 20.85
CA ASP A 344 26.29 -8.23 21.65
C ASP A 344 26.66 -6.95 20.87
N THR A 345 27.55 -7.05 19.87
CA THR A 345 27.99 -5.90 19.07
C THR A 345 27.69 -6.00 17.58
N LYS A 346 27.18 -7.13 17.10
CA LYS A 346 27.07 -7.40 15.65
C LYS A 346 25.62 -7.49 15.20
N PHE A 347 25.30 -6.75 14.15
CA PHE A 347 23.94 -6.59 13.64
C PHE A 347 23.85 -6.84 12.15
N LEU A 348 22.73 -7.42 11.73
CA LEU A 348 22.28 -7.42 10.34
C LEU A 348 21.13 -6.42 10.21
N ILE A 349 21.21 -5.58 9.19
CA ILE A 349 20.15 -4.64 8.82
C ILE A 349 19.68 -5.02 7.41
N ALA A 350 18.38 -5.28 7.25
CA ALA A 350 17.82 -5.66 5.95
C ALA A 350 17.78 -4.48 4.97
N SER A 351 17.26 -4.71 3.76
CA SER A 351 17.28 -3.72 2.69
C SER A 351 16.53 -2.43 3.04
N SER A 352 16.95 -1.36 2.38
CA SER A 352 16.24 -0.09 2.42
C SER A 352 14.78 -0.27 1.97
N GLN A 353 13.85 0.30 2.74
CA GLN A 353 12.41 0.34 2.46
C GLN A 353 12.09 1.00 1.12
N SER A 354 13.03 1.76 0.54
CA SER A 354 12.88 2.48 -0.72
C SER A 354 13.17 1.62 -1.96
N GLY A 355 13.10 0.29 -1.82
CA GLY A 355 13.40 -0.66 -2.91
C GLY A 355 14.88 -1.02 -3.03
N GLY A 356 15.65 -0.93 -1.93
CA GLY A 356 17.05 -1.36 -1.91
C GLY A 356 17.18 -2.88 -2.01
N SER A 357 18.41 -3.35 -2.22
CA SER A 357 18.72 -4.77 -2.44
C SER A 357 19.88 -5.30 -1.59
N CYS A 358 20.38 -4.48 -0.67
CA CYS A 358 21.51 -4.84 0.18
C CYS A 358 21.08 -5.36 1.55
N ILE A 359 21.94 -6.15 2.19
CA ILE A 359 21.96 -6.39 3.64
C ILE A 359 23.19 -5.67 4.19
N HIS A 360 23.07 -5.02 5.33
CA HIS A 360 24.19 -4.30 5.97
C HIS A 360 24.63 -5.02 7.24
N LEU A 361 25.93 -5.23 7.38
CA LEU A 361 26.56 -5.83 8.56
C LEU A 361 27.18 -4.67 9.35
N LEU A 362 26.74 -4.49 10.59
CA LEU A 362 27.20 -3.42 11.49
C LEU A 362 27.90 -4.04 12.70
N ASP A 363 29.08 -3.53 13.05
CA ASP A 363 29.78 -3.88 14.29
C ASP A 363 29.93 -2.64 15.19
N THR A 364 29.20 -2.61 16.30
CA THR A 364 29.23 -1.51 17.27
C THR A 364 30.47 -1.52 18.17
N ALA A 365 31.29 -2.58 18.14
CA ALA A 365 32.59 -2.60 18.81
C ALA A 365 33.63 -1.74 18.08
N HIS A 366 33.43 -1.49 16.78
CA HIS A 366 34.34 -0.65 16.02
C HIS A 366 34.14 0.83 16.38
N PRO A 367 35.17 1.59 16.78
CA PRO A 367 35.00 2.96 17.31
C PRO A 367 34.28 3.93 16.35
N ASP A 368 34.49 3.77 15.04
CA ASP A 368 33.89 4.62 14.00
C ASP A 368 32.50 4.19 13.51
N TRP A 369 31.84 3.21 14.15
CA TRP A 369 30.56 2.65 13.65
C TRP A 369 29.46 3.71 13.47
N LYS A 370 29.40 4.69 14.38
CA LYS A 370 28.44 5.80 14.32
C LYS A 370 28.62 6.61 13.04
N ALA A 371 29.87 7.02 12.77
CA ALA A 371 30.23 7.78 11.58
C ALA A 371 30.04 6.96 10.28
N ALA A 372 30.26 5.65 10.34
CA ALA A 372 29.97 4.75 9.23
C ALA A 372 28.46 4.66 8.94
N TYR A 373 27.62 4.58 9.97
CA TYR A 373 26.16 4.56 9.82
C TYR A 373 25.61 5.87 9.24
N GLU A 374 26.11 7.02 9.71
CA GLU A 374 25.72 8.34 9.18
C GLU A 374 26.00 8.49 7.69
N LYS A 375 27.06 7.83 7.19
CA LYS A 375 27.48 7.85 5.79
C LYS A 375 26.95 6.68 4.96
N LEU A 376 26.11 5.82 5.54
CA LEU A 376 25.61 4.64 4.87
C LEU A 376 24.72 5.01 3.67
N GLU A 377 25.23 4.75 2.47
CA GLU A 377 24.47 4.82 1.21
C GLU A 377 24.38 3.39 0.64
N PRO A 378 23.19 2.76 0.63
CA PRO A 378 23.03 1.42 0.09
C PRO A 378 23.37 1.40 -1.41
N THR A 379 24.11 0.37 -1.81
CA THR A 379 24.48 0.12 -3.21
C THR A 379 23.33 -0.59 -3.96
N GLY A 380 23.64 -1.30 -5.05
CA GLY A 380 22.66 -2.11 -5.78
C GLY A 380 21.55 -1.29 -6.42
N ASN A 381 20.30 -1.71 -6.19
CA ASN A 381 19.11 -1.13 -6.82
C ASN A 381 19.01 0.39 -6.65
N LEU A 382 19.36 0.95 -5.49
CA LEU A 382 19.22 2.39 -5.27
C LEU A 382 20.18 3.20 -6.15
N VAL A 383 21.40 2.73 -6.36
CA VAL A 383 22.36 3.36 -7.27
C VAL A 383 21.83 3.34 -8.70
N HIS A 384 21.22 2.24 -9.12
CA HIS A 384 20.60 2.13 -10.44
C HIS A 384 19.41 3.07 -10.62
N ILE A 385 18.55 3.22 -9.61
CA ILE A 385 17.39 4.15 -9.65
C ILE A 385 17.88 5.60 -9.76
N HIS A 386 18.88 6.00 -8.97
CA HIS A 386 19.45 7.35 -9.04
C HIS A 386 20.10 7.63 -10.40
N ALA A 387 20.89 6.68 -10.92
CA ALA A 387 21.49 6.81 -12.24
C ALA A 387 20.42 6.93 -13.33
N ARG A 388 19.34 6.14 -13.24
CA ARG A 388 18.23 6.21 -14.18
C ARG A 388 17.46 7.52 -14.09
N ARG A 389 17.26 8.07 -12.88
CA ARG A 389 16.65 9.39 -12.68
C ARG A 389 17.47 10.48 -13.37
N ALA A 390 18.80 10.47 -13.23
CA ALA A 390 19.68 11.43 -13.91
C ALA A 390 19.69 11.26 -15.44
N GLU A 391 19.61 10.02 -15.93
CA GLU A 391 19.47 9.76 -17.37
C GLU A 391 18.15 10.30 -17.94
N LEU A 392 17.04 10.16 -17.18
CA LEU A 392 15.75 10.71 -17.56
C LEU A 392 15.78 12.23 -17.72
N ASP A 393 16.47 12.97 -16.84
CA ASP A 393 16.64 14.43 -16.99
C ASP A 393 17.25 14.78 -18.36
N GLN A 394 18.33 14.08 -18.73
CA GLN A 394 19.01 14.33 -20.00
C GLN A 394 18.14 13.94 -21.21
N GLN A 395 17.41 12.84 -21.11
CA GLN A 395 16.52 12.36 -22.16
C GLN A 395 15.35 13.32 -22.39
N VAL A 396 14.68 13.75 -21.31
CA VAL A 396 13.53 14.68 -21.39
C VAL A 396 13.98 16.05 -21.88
N ALA A 397 15.12 16.57 -21.42
CA ALA A 397 15.65 17.84 -21.89
C ALA A 397 15.98 17.85 -23.40
N ARG A 398 16.34 16.69 -23.98
CA ARG A 398 16.62 16.54 -25.42
C ARG A 398 15.39 16.17 -26.24
N PHE A 399 14.33 15.69 -25.60
CA PHE A 399 13.13 15.22 -26.28
C PHE A 399 12.43 16.36 -27.03
N LYS A 400 12.02 16.05 -28.26
CA LYS A 400 11.21 16.96 -29.08
C LYS A 400 9.91 16.27 -29.43
N ARG A 401 8.81 16.86 -28.97
CA ARG A 401 7.46 16.35 -29.29
C ARG A 401 7.29 16.18 -30.81
N PRO A 402 6.86 15.01 -31.30
CA PRO A 402 6.65 14.75 -32.71
C PRO A 402 5.68 15.75 -33.36
N ALA A 403 5.95 16.14 -34.61
CA ALA A 403 5.15 17.15 -35.32
C ALA A 403 3.67 16.75 -35.51
N HIS A 404 3.39 15.46 -35.67
CA HIS A 404 2.02 14.96 -35.81
C HIS A 404 1.21 15.12 -34.51
N GLU A 405 1.84 14.97 -33.34
CA GLU A 405 1.18 15.15 -32.04
C GLU A 405 0.99 16.63 -31.69
N LYS A 406 1.77 17.54 -32.28
CA LYS A 406 1.58 19.00 -32.16
C LYS A 406 0.38 19.49 -32.97
N LYS A 407 0.08 18.83 -34.10
CA LYS A 407 -1.05 19.17 -34.99
C LYS A 407 -2.38 18.50 -34.56
N GLY A 408 -2.33 17.56 -33.62
CA GLY A 408 -3.50 16.83 -33.14
C GLY A 408 -4.35 17.61 -32.13
N ARG A 409 -5.38 16.94 -31.61
CA ARG A 409 -6.24 17.46 -30.53
C ARG A 409 -5.39 17.84 -29.31
N ALA A 410 -5.66 19.01 -28.72
CA ALA A 410 -5.02 19.45 -27.49
C ALA A 410 -5.18 18.39 -26.39
N ARG A 411 -4.15 18.19 -25.56
CA ARG A 411 -4.18 17.16 -24.51
C ARG A 411 -5.03 17.64 -23.33
N PRO A 412 -5.71 16.74 -22.60
CA PRO A 412 -6.42 17.12 -21.38
C PRO A 412 -5.45 17.74 -20.36
N PRO A 413 -5.88 18.76 -19.60
CA PRO A 413 -5.06 19.34 -18.55
C PRO A 413 -4.87 18.37 -17.38
N VAL A 414 -3.70 18.44 -16.76
CA VAL A 414 -3.35 17.76 -15.50
C VAL A 414 -3.12 18.81 -14.42
N TYR A 415 -3.91 18.70 -13.35
CA TYR A 415 -3.97 19.60 -12.21
C TYR A 415 -3.14 19.06 -11.04
N PHE A 416 -2.10 19.79 -10.69
CA PHE A 416 -1.26 19.56 -9.51
C PHE A 416 -1.83 20.35 -8.34
N MET A 417 -2.45 19.66 -7.38
CA MET A 417 -3.32 20.33 -6.40
C MET A 417 -2.62 20.68 -5.08
N THR A 418 -1.43 20.13 -4.80
CA THR A 418 -0.81 20.19 -3.47
C THR A 418 0.72 20.17 -3.50
N GLU A 419 1.32 20.48 -4.66
CA GLU A 419 2.79 20.51 -4.79
C GLU A 419 3.39 21.64 -3.97
N ASN A 420 4.55 21.38 -3.37
CA ASN A 420 5.24 22.34 -2.52
C ASN A 420 6.42 22.99 -3.26
N MET A 421 6.19 24.15 -3.86
CA MET A 421 7.21 24.91 -4.58
C MET A 421 7.97 25.88 -3.67
N SER A 422 8.44 25.41 -2.52
CA SER A 422 9.10 26.27 -1.53
C SER A 422 10.49 26.77 -1.95
N THR A 423 11.05 26.29 -3.06
CA THR A 423 12.36 26.75 -3.59
C THR A 423 12.17 27.59 -4.85
N PRO A 424 12.98 28.66 -5.06
CA PRO A 424 12.91 29.49 -6.26
C PRO A 424 13.07 28.71 -7.56
N GLU A 425 13.87 27.63 -7.54
CA GLU A 425 14.13 26.77 -8.70
C GLU A 425 12.86 26.01 -9.11
N LEU A 426 12.13 25.44 -8.16
CA LEU A 426 10.88 24.72 -8.41
C LEU A 426 9.77 25.65 -8.88
N GLU A 427 9.65 26.84 -8.26
CA GLU A 427 8.69 27.85 -8.67
C GLU A 427 8.96 28.34 -10.10
N THR A 428 10.23 28.61 -10.42
CA THR A 428 10.64 29.01 -11.77
C THR A 428 10.39 27.90 -12.78
N LEU A 429 10.68 26.65 -12.42
CA LEU A 429 10.41 25.48 -13.24
C LEU A 429 8.91 25.37 -13.55
N ALA A 430 8.04 25.39 -12.54
CA ALA A 430 6.60 25.27 -12.70
C ALA A 430 6.05 26.36 -13.63
N LYS A 431 6.34 27.64 -13.37
CA LYS A 431 5.90 28.78 -14.19
C LYS A 431 6.34 28.65 -15.65
N ARG A 432 7.59 28.22 -15.88
CA ARG A 432 8.13 27.97 -17.22
C ARG A 432 7.33 26.86 -17.93
N LEU A 433 7.05 25.75 -17.25
CA LEU A 433 6.33 24.61 -17.83
C LEU A 433 4.88 24.94 -18.16
N GLU A 434 4.16 25.64 -17.28
CA GLU A 434 2.78 26.10 -17.55
C GLU A 434 2.71 27.03 -18.76
N THR A 435 3.69 27.95 -18.88
CA THR A 435 3.78 28.86 -20.03
C THR A 435 4.05 28.10 -21.34
N GLN A 436 4.86 27.04 -21.29
CA GLN A 436 5.22 26.24 -22.46
C GLN A 436 4.11 25.29 -22.90
N ASN A 437 3.33 24.77 -21.95
CA ASN A 437 2.24 23.83 -22.23
C ASN A 437 1.10 24.02 -21.22
N PRO A 438 -0.05 24.60 -21.63
CA PRO A 438 -1.18 24.83 -20.73
C PRO A 438 -1.89 23.55 -20.26
N ALA A 439 -1.45 22.38 -20.74
CA ALA A 439 -1.92 21.09 -20.24
C ALA A 439 -1.32 20.70 -18.87
N ILE A 440 -0.31 21.43 -18.36
CA ILE A 440 0.09 21.32 -16.96
C ILE A 440 -0.39 22.57 -16.21
N GLN A 441 -1.06 22.37 -15.07
CA GLN A 441 -1.60 23.46 -14.26
C GLN A 441 -1.36 23.16 -12.78
N PHE A 442 -0.72 24.09 -12.08
CA PHE A 442 -0.50 24.02 -10.65
C PHE A 442 -1.53 24.89 -9.95
N LEU A 443 -2.30 24.30 -9.05
CA LEU A 443 -3.26 25.03 -8.24
C LEU A 443 -2.61 25.42 -6.92
N ALA A 444 -2.90 26.63 -6.44
CA ALA A 444 -2.56 27.00 -5.09
C ALA A 444 -3.32 26.12 -4.08
N SER A 445 -2.71 25.87 -2.93
CA SER A 445 -3.34 25.05 -1.89
C SER A 445 -3.17 25.66 -0.51
N LYS A 446 -4.17 25.45 0.35
CA LYS A 446 -4.12 25.90 1.73
C LYS A 446 -4.64 24.83 2.68
N SER A 447 -3.76 24.39 3.57
CA SER A 447 -4.14 23.58 4.73
C SER A 447 -4.59 24.51 5.87
N THR A 448 -5.69 24.19 6.52
CA THR A 448 -6.23 24.95 7.65
C THR A 448 -7.03 24.05 8.59
N SER A 449 -6.98 24.31 9.89
CA SER A 449 -7.88 23.70 10.88
C SER A 449 -9.16 24.51 11.10
N LYS A 450 -9.30 25.68 10.49
CA LYS A 450 -10.47 26.55 10.64
C LYS A 450 -11.61 26.11 9.71
N VAL A 451 -12.83 26.13 10.24
CA VAL A 451 -14.08 25.83 9.52
C VAL A 451 -15.10 26.94 9.80
N GLN A 452 -16.22 26.98 9.07
CA GLN A 452 -17.22 28.03 9.28
C GLN A 452 -17.88 27.89 10.65
N TYR A 453 -17.86 28.97 11.43
CA TYR A 453 -18.45 29.07 12.76
C TYR A 453 -19.94 28.66 12.70
N PRO A 454 -20.34 27.52 13.29
CA PRO A 454 -21.69 26.98 13.10
C PRO A 454 -22.83 27.95 13.47
N PRO A 455 -22.73 28.77 14.54
CA PRO A 455 -23.75 29.77 14.83
C PRO A 455 -23.93 30.84 13.75
N SER A 456 -22.96 31.05 12.86
CA SER A 456 -23.09 32.01 11.75
C SER A 456 -23.98 31.52 10.61
N TRP A 457 -24.36 30.23 10.58
CA TRP A 457 -25.23 29.65 9.56
C TRP A 457 -26.24 28.64 10.15
N ASN A 458 -26.48 28.75 11.46
CA ASN A 458 -27.41 27.96 12.28
C ASN A 458 -27.67 26.53 11.78
N ARG A 459 -26.70 25.63 12.00
CA ARG A 459 -26.84 24.20 11.67
C ARG A 459 -28.09 23.57 12.30
N ASP A 460 -28.57 24.04 13.45
CA ASP A 460 -29.76 23.48 14.11
C ASP A 460 -31.04 23.66 13.30
N THR A 461 -31.11 24.71 12.48
CA THR A 461 -32.27 24.99 11.62
C THR A 461 -32.08 24.54 10.18
N ILE A 462 -30.84 24.48 9.69
CA ILE A 462 -30.53 24.15 8.28
C ILE A 462 -30.23 22.66 8.09
N VAL A 463 -29.59 22.01 9.07
CA VAL A 463 -29.22 20.60 9.00
C VAL A 463 -30.30 19.76 9.67
N THR A 464 -31.27 19.30 8.88
CA THR A 464 -32.40 18.52 9.41
C THR A 464 -31.99 17.12 9.87
N ASN A 465 -30.87 16.57 9.37
CA ASN A 465 -30.32 15.30 9.82
C ASN A 465 -29.61 15.44 11.18
N GLU A 466 -30.07 14.70 12.19
CA GLU A 466 -29.55 14.80 13.57
C GLU A 466 -28.07 14.41 13.70
N LYS A 467 -27.64 13.34 13.02
CA LYS A 467 -26.24 12.87 13.05
C LYS A 467 -25.29 13.95 12.54
N TYR A 468 -25.52 14.47 11.33
CA TYR A 468 -24.63 15.47 10.73
C TYR A 468 -24.80 16.88 11.30
N ARG A 469 -25.92 17.19 11.94
CA ARG A 469 -26.06 18.43 12.75
C ARG A 469 -25.05 18.45 13.89
N ASN A 470 -24.91 17.32 14.57
CA ASN A 470 -24.09 17.19 15.78
C ASN A 470 -22.65 16.76 15.52
N THR A 471 -22.36 16.22 14.33
CA THR A 471 -21.02 15.72 14.02
C THR A 471 -20.06 16.87 13.71
N LYS A 472 -18.92 16.86 14.39
CA LYS A 472 -17.79 17.77 14.21
C LYS A 472 -16.50 16.96 14.09
N ASP A 473 -15.61 17.36 13.20
CA ASP A 473 -14.28 16.76 13.09
C ASP A 473 -13.37 17.34 14.18
N GLY A 474 -12.99 16.52 15.16
CA GLY A 474 -12.20 16.97 16.32
C GLY A 474 -10.82 17.57 16.01
N ARG A 475 -10.36 17.52 14.75
CA ARG A 475 -9.12 18.19 14.30
C ARG A 475 -9.32 19.66 13.95
N HIS A 476 -10.57 20.11 13.85
CA HIS A 476 -10.92 21.46 13.40
C HIS A 476 -11.51 22.30 14.53
N ASP A 477 -11.34 23.62 14.39
CA ASP A 477 -11.83 24.61 15.35
C ASP A 477 -13.16 25.20 14.89
N TYR A 478 -14.22 24.92 15.65
CA TYR A 478 -15.60 25.32 15.40
C TYR A 478 -16.05 26.48 16.29
N GLU A 479 -15.18 26.98 17.18
CA GLU A 479 -15.56 27.92 18.23
C GLU A 479 -14.99 29.33 17.97
N ASP A 480 -14.38 29.57 16.81
CA ASP A 480 -13.85 30.86 16.41
C ASP A 480 -14.96 31.72 15.75
N PRO A 481 -15.53 32.72 16.45
CA PRO A 481 -16.63 33.53 15.91
C PRO A 481 -16.20 34.43 14.75
N ASN A 482 -14.90 34.62 14.52
CA ASN A 482 -14.41 35.38 13.38
C ASN A 482 -14.48 34.57 12.08
N MET A 483 -14.71 33.25 12.15
CA MET A 483 -14.86 32.37 10.99
C MET A 483 -16.31 32.30 10.50
N ASP A 484 -17.01 33.44 10.44
CA ASP A 484 -18.24 33.57 9.67
C ASP A 484 -17.96 33.49 8.15
N GLN A 485 -18.96 33.72 7.30
CA GLN A 485 -18.75 33.68 5.84
C GLN A 485 -17.63 34.64 5.39
N ALA A 486 -17.59 35.87 5.92
CA ALA A 486 -16.57 36.84 5.57
C ALA A 486 -15.18 36.40 6.05
N GLY A 487 -15.09 35.83 7.25
CA GLY A 487 -13.88 35.22 7.79
C GLY A 487 -13.32 34.11 6.90
N ILE A 488 -14.17 33.20 6.45
CA ILE A 488 -13.76 32.12 5.53
C ILE A 488 -13.29 32.66 4.18
N LEU A 489 -14.01 33.64 3.61
CA LEU A 489 -13.60 34.31 2.38
C LEU A 489 -12.26 35.03 2.52
N ASN A 490 -11.99 35.67 3.67
CA ASN A 490 -10.70 36.30 3.95
C ASN A 490 -9.59 35.28 4.19
N LEU A 491 -9.92 34.12 4.75
CA LEU A 491 -8.97 33.03 4.98
C LEU A 491 -8.51 32.41 3.66
N LEU A 492 -9.44 32.05 2.78
CA LEU A 492 -9.13 31.31 1.53
C LEU A 492 -8.90 32.23 0.33
N GLY A 493 -9.42 33.45 0.38
CA GLY A 493 -9.30 34.47 -0.66
C GLY A 493 -7.88 34.70 -1.17
N PRO A 494 -6.88 34.95 -0.31
CA PRO A 494 -5.50 35.15 -0.76
C PRO A 494 -4.92 33.96 -1.53
N THR A 495 -5.33 32.72 -1.22
CA THR A 495 -4.92 31.52 -1.96
C THR A 495 -5.60 31.45 -3.33
N ILE A 496 -6.88 31.82 -3.41
CA ILE A 496 -7.64 31.85 -4.67
C ILE A 496 -7.16 32.99 -5.58
N ASP A 497 -6.95 34.17 -5.02
CA ASP A 497 -6.62 35.37 -5.78
C ASP A 497 -5.14 35.36 -6.23
N GLY A 498 -4.27 34.76 -5.42
CA GLY A 498 -2.82 34.77 -5.59
C GLY A 498 -2.29 33.90 -6.72
N ASP A 499 -3.12 33.01 -7.29
CA ASP A 499 -2.70 32.08 -8.36
C ASP A 499 -3.61 32.19 -9.60
N PRO A 500 -3.04 32.30 -10.82
CA PRO A 500 -3.81 32.44 -12.05
C PRO A 500 -4.59 31.19 -12.44
N GLN A 501 -4.19 29.99 -12.01
CA GLN A 501 -4.93 28.75 -12.30
C GLN A 501 -6.08 28.54 -11.31
N GLY A 502 -5.96 29.08 -10.10
CA GLY A 502 -6.94 28.99 -9.02
C GLY A 502 -6.44 28.14 -7.86
N ALA A 503 -7.36 27.50 -7.12
CA ALA A 503 -7.01 26.86 -5.85
C ALA A 503 -7.72 25.53 -5.56
N ALA A 504 -7.03 24.68 -4.81
CA ALA A 504 -7.56 23.46 -4.22
C ALA A 504 -7.50 23.53 -2.67
N TYR A 505 -8.58 23.19 -1.99
CA TYR A 505 -8.67 23.21 -0.53
C TYR A 505 -9.72 22.23 -0.02
N TRP A 506 -9.68 21.93 1.28
CA TRP A 506 -10.65 21.01 1.88
C TRP A 506 -12.02 21.66 1.97
N GLY A 507 -13.01 21.00 1.37
CA GLY A 507 -14.42 21.39 1.48
C GLY A 507 -15.14 20.69 2.64
N GLY A 508 -14.57 19.63 3.19
CA GLY A 508 -15.18 18.80 4.24
C GLY A 508 -14.34 17.55 4.47
N HIS A 509 -14.84 16.64 5.30
CA HIS A 509 -14.24 15.33 5.59
C HIS A 509 -15.32 14.25 5.73
N GLY A 510 -15.01 12.96 5.55
CA GLY A 510 -15.97 11.86 5.72
C GLY A 510 -16.73 11.90 7.05
N ASN A 511 -16.01 12.21 8.13
CA ASN A 511 -16.60 12.43 9.45
C ASN A 511 -17.49 13.70 9.51
N ASP A 512 -17.05 14.84 8.96
CA ASP A 512 -17.86 16.07 8.89
C ASP A 512 -17.77 16.71 7.50
N PRO A 513 -18.73 16.45 6.59
CA PRO A 513 -18.72 17.01 5.24
C PRO A 513 -19.12 18.50 5.22
N LEU A 514 -19.60 19.06 6.34
CA LEU A 514 -20.27 20.35 6.42
C LEU A 514 -19.37 21.49 6.91
N PHE A 515 -18.06 21.47 6.61
CA PHE A 515 -17.13 22.53 7.05
C PHE A 515 -17.62 23.95 6.70
N PHE A 516 -18.29 24.11 5.56
CA PHE A 516 -18.88 25.36 5.11
C PHE A 516 -20.34 25.16 4.69
N SER A 517 -21.18 26.16 4.95
CA SER A 517 -22.52 26.32 4.37
C SER A 517 -22.46 26.37 2.83
N LEU A 518 -23.57 25.99 2.17
CA LEU A 518 -23.69 26.12 0.71
C LEU A 518 -23.43 27.56 0.25
N GLU A 519 -23.98 28.55 0.96
CA GLU A 519 -23.82 29.96 0.63
C GLU A 519 -22.36 30.42 0.68
N THR A 520 -21.58 29.93 1.64
CA THR A 520 -20.13 30.20 1.72
C THR A 520 -19.36 29.49 0.60
N ARG A 521 -19.74 28.26 0.25
CA ARG A 521 -19.14 27.55 -0.90
C ARG A 521 -19.40 28.29 -2.21
N TYR A 522 -20.63 28.73 -2.43
CA TYR A 522 -21.02 29.52 -3.60
C TYR A 522 -20.20 30.80 -3.69
N ALA A 523 -20.04 31.53 -2.58
CA ALA A 523 -19.24 32.75 -2.54
C ALA A 523 -17.75 32.49 -2.86
N LEU A 524 -17.17 31.38 -2.39
CA LEU A 524 -15.79 31.00 -2.71
C LEU A 524 -15.62 30.66 -4.20
N VAL A 525 -16.56 29.91 -4.78
CA VAL A 525 -16.55 29.59 -6.21
C VAL A 525 -16.72 30.86 -7.05
N ASP A 526 -17.65 31.73 -6.67
CA ASP A 526 -17.90 33.00 -7.35
C ASP A 526 -16.69 33.93 -7.31
N ARG A 527 -15.97 33.98 -6.19
CA ARG A 527 -14.73 34.78 -6.05
C ARG A 527 -13.71 34.37 -7.10
N ALA A 528 -13.47 33.06 -7.25
CA ALA A 528 -12.55 32.53 -8.24
C ALA A 528 -13.06 32.76 -9.67
N PHE A 529 -14.34 32.49 -9.92
CA PHE A 529 -14.90 32.53 -11.27
C PHE A 529 -15.00 33.96 -11.83
N LYS A 530 -15.36 34.96 -11.01
CA LYS A 530 -15.46 36.36 -11.43
C LYS A 530 -14.10 36.97 -11.80
N ASP A 531 -13.02 36.50 -11.19
CA ASP A 531 -11.65 36.95 -11.45
C ASP A 531 -10.98 36.10 -12.56
N GLY A 532 -11.50 36.20 -13.78
CA GLY A 532 -10.88 35.56 -14.95
C GLY A 532 -11.19 34.07 -15.14
N GLY A 533 -12.23 33.54 -14.47
CA GLY A 533 -12.66 32.15 -14.64
C GLY A 533 -11.76 31.11 -13.96
N LYS A 534 -11.06 31.49 -12.88
CA LYS A 534 -10.14 30.61 -12.13
C LYS A 534 -10.82 29.35 -11.62
N LYS A 535 -10.04 28.27 -11.49
CA LYS A 535 -10.55 26.99 -11.00
C LYS A 535 -10.68 26.96 -9.48
N THR A 536 -11.71 26.29 -8.97
CA THR A 536 -11.75 25.82 -7.58
C THR A 536 -11.92 24.31 -7.49
N VAL A 537 -11.17 23.66 -6.61
CA VAL A 537 -11.31 22.23 -6.32
C VAL A 537 -11.56 22.05 -4.84
N GLN A 538 -12.77 21.65 -4.46
CA GLN A 538 -13.11 21.36 -3.07
C GLN A 538 -12.92 19.86 -2.81
N ILE A 539 -11.96 19.54 -1.93
CA ILE A 539 -11.53 18.19 -1.60
C ILE A 539 -12.33 17.66 -0.42
N PHE A 540 -12.89 16.46 -0.55
CA PHE A 540 -13.60 15.74 0.51
C PHE A 540 -12.87 14.41 0.79
N PRO A 541 -11.93 14.39 1.76
CA PRO A 541 -11.24 13.19 2.21
C PRO A 541 -12.11 12.17 2.95
N GLU A 542 -11.67 10.92 2.91
CA GLU A 542 -12.18 9.80 3.72
C GLU A 542 -13.69 9.56 3.60
N MET A 543 -14.25 9.90 2.43
CA MET A 543 -15.67 9.69 2.16
C MET A 543 -15.95 8.21 1.93
N GLU A 544 -16.65 7.57 2.88
CA GLU A 544 -16.94 6.12 2.83
C GLU A 544 -18.31 5.72 3.39
N HIS A 545 -19.09 6.67 3.91
CA HIS A 545 -20.39 6.35 4.50
C HIS A 545 -21.40 5.94 3.42
N CYS A 546 -22.27 5.01 3.77
CA CYS A 546 -23.26 4.42 2.87
C CYS A 546 -24.50 4.02 3.68
N ASP A 547 -25.13 5.02 4.29
CA ASP A 547 -26.30 4.87 5.15
C ASP A 547 -27.32 5.99 4.86
N ALA A 548 -28.53 5.87 5.42
CA ALA A 548 -29.60 6.84 5.22
C ALA A 548 -29.25 8.26 5.68
N ASP A 549 -28.42 8.39 6.74
CA ASP A 549 -27.97 9.71 7.19
C ASP A 549 -27.03 10.35 6.17
N PHE A 550 -26.16 9.56 5.54
CA PHE A 550 -25.24 10.05 4.54
C PHE A 550 -25.96 10.34 3.21
N GLU A 551 -27.02 9.61 2.87
CA GLU A 551 -27.88 9.98 1.73
C GLU A 551 -28.42 11.40 1.87
N TRP A 552 -28.78 11.83 3.08
CA TRP A 552 -29.17 13.21 3.34
C TRP A 552 -28.06 14.21 2.96
N VAL A 553 -26.79 13.88 3.22
CA VAL A 553 -25.64 14.72 2.81
C VAL A 553 -25.55 14.77 1.29
N VAL A 554 -25.73 13.65 0.60
CA VAL A 554 -25.75 13.63 -0.88
C VAL A 554 -26.81 14.59 -1.41
N ASP A 555 -28.04 14.48 -0.90
CA ASP A 555 -29.17 15.30 -1.34
C ASP A 555 -29.03 16.79 -1.02
N ASN A 556 -28.53 17.13 0.18
CA ASN A 556 -28.61 18.49 0.72
C ASN A 556 -27.28 19.26 0.63
N LEU A 557 -26.17 18.57 0.33
CA LEU A 557 -24.88 19.20 0.08
C LEU A 557 -24.43 18.95 -1.36
N PHE A 558 -24.26 17.69 -1.78
CA PHE A 558 -23.57 17.39 -3.03
C PHE A 558 -24.40 17.69 -4.26
N VAL A 559 -25.70 17.35 -4.27
CA VAL A 559 -26.60 17.66 -5.39
C VAL A 559 -26.69 19.17 -5.66
N PRO A 560 -27.10 20.03 -4.70
CA PRO A 560 -27.22 21.47 -4.96
C PRO A 560 -25.86 22.15 -5.19
N PHE A 561 -24.77 21.61 -4.64
CA PHE A 561 -23.45 22.15 -4.91
C PHE A 561 -22.95 21.78 -6.31
N ALA A 562 -23.21 20.56 -6.78
CA ALA A 562 -22.86 20.14 -8.12
C ALA A 562 -23.57 20.98 -9.19
N ALA A 563 -24.88 21.21 -9.02
CA ALA A 563 -25.67 22.09 -9.88
C ALA A 563 -25.10 23.52 -9.94
N TYR A 564 -24.63 24.05 -8.81
CA TYR A 564 -24.02 25.37 -8.78
C TYR A 564 -22.67 25.43 -9.52
N CYS A 565 -21.88 24.36 -9.37
CA CYS A 565 -20.57 24.22 -10.01
C CYS A 565 -20.67 23.98 -11.51
N GLU A 566 -21.74 23.41 -12.05
CA GLU A 566 -21.88 23.04 -13.47
C GLU A 566 -21.50 24.16 -14.45
N THR A 567 -21.85 25.40 -14.12
CA THR A 567 -21.62 26.58 -14.97
C THR A 567 -20.41 27.42 -14.54
N ARG A 568 -19.64 26.94 -13.57
CA ARG A 568 -18.48 27.62 -12.98
C ARG A 568 -17.29 26.66 -13.07
N ASN A 569 -16.07 27.17 -13.20
CA ASN A 569 -14.88 26.31 -13.31
C ASN A 569 -14.55 25.65 -11.94
N ALA A 570 -15.39 24.75 -11.46
CA ALA A 570 -15.36 24.25 -10.09
C ALA A 570 -15.60 22.74 -10.03
N ASN A 571 -14.86 22.06 -9.15
CA ASN A 571 -14.89 20.61 -9.02
C ASN A 571 -15.11 20.16 -7.57
N ILE A 572 -15.85 19.08 -7.43
CA ILE A 572 -16.01 18.32 -6.18
C ILE A 572 -15.08 17.11 -6.29
N TYR A 573 -13.97 17.17 -5.56
CA TYR A 573 -12.97 16.11 -5.55
C TYR A 573 -13.27 15.15 -4.40
N LEU A 574 -13.84 13.99 -4.74
CA LEU A 574 -14.22 12.96 -3.79
C LEU A 574 -13.04 12.03 -3.56
N ARG A 575 -12.39 12.15 -2.41
CA ARG A 575 -11.24 11.32 -2.02
C ARG A 575 -11.73 10.25 -1.06
N CYS A 576 -12.23 9.17 -1.62
CA CYS A 576 -12.97 8.13 -0.89
C CYS A 576 -12.08 7.03 -0.32
N LYS A 577 -12.63 6.17 0.57
CA LYS A 577 -11.94 4.99 1.12
C LYS A 577 -12.60 3.67 0.66
N ASN A 578 -11.91 2.55 0.89
CA ASN A 578 -12.39 1.19 0.65
C ASN A 578 -12.89 0.97 -0.79
N ILE A 579 -14.08 0.39 -0.97
CA ILE A 579 -14.67 0.07 -2.29
C ILE A 579 -15.61 1.14 -2.82
N SER A 580 -15.42 2.41 -2.48
CA SER A 580 -16.43 3.45 -2.79
C SER A 580 -16.84 3.50 -4.27
N TRP A 581 -15.90 3.27 -5.19
CA TRP A 581 -16.14 3.30 -6.64
C TRP A 581 -16.63 1.98 -7.24
N THR A 582 -16.73 0.92 -6.44
CA THR A 582 -17.20 -0.42 -6.83
C THR A 582 -18.27 -0.96 -5.89
N GLY A 583 -18.71 -0.19 -4.90
CA GLY A 583 -19.73 -0.56 -3.93
C GLY A 583 -20.60 0.64 -3.57
N ASN A 584 -20.09 1.54 -2.73
CA ASN A 584 -20.88 2.62 -2.11
C ASN A 584 -21.62 3.49 -3.13
N VAL A 585 -21.00 3.76 -4.29
CA VAL A 585 -21.64 4.56 -5.36
C VAL A 585 -22.85 3.84 -5.98
N TYR A 586 -22.87 2.50 -5.97
CA TYR A 586 -23.92 1.65 -6.53
C TYR A 586 -24.99 1.23 -5.51
N GLN A 587 -24.79 1.52 -4.22
CA GLN A 587 -25.77 1.22 -3.18
C GLN A 587 -27.11 1.92 -3.47
N LYS A 588 -28.19 1.13 -3.53
CA LYS A 588 -29.56 1.65 -3.67
C LYS A 588 -29.88 2.66 -2.57
N SER A 589 -30.66 3.68 -2.95
CA SER A 589 -31.20 4.67 -2.04
C SER A 589 -31.92 4.01 -0.85
N PHE A 590 -31.76 4.61 0.33
CA PHE A 590 -32.44 4.21 1.56
C PHE A 590 -33.83 4.84 1.66
N LYS A 591 -34.23 5.67 0.69
CA LYS A 591 -35.57 6.27 0.64
C LYS A 591 -36.61 5.21 0.26
N PRO A 592 -37.76 5.17 0.96
CA PRO A 592 -38.83 4.23 0.64
C PRO A 592 -39.27 4.32 -0.83
N GLY A 593 -39.25 3.19 -1.54
CA GLY A 593 -39.70 3.08 -2.93
C GLY A 593 -38.72 3.64 -3.99
N ALA A 594 -37.53 4.10 -3.59
CA ALA A 594 -36.49 4.49 -4.53
C ALA A 594 -35.77 3.26 -5.09
N ASP A 595 -35.62 3.21 -6.41
CA ASP A 595 -34.94 2.09 -7.11
C ASP A 595 -33.61 2.50 -7.74
N LYS A 596 -33.19 3.75 -7.50
CA LYS A 596 -31.91 4.29 -7.99
C LYS A 596 -30.85 4.31 -6.88
N PRO A 597 -29.55 4.28 -7.23
CA PRO A 597 -28.47 4.45 -6.26
C PRO A 597 -28.55 5.78 -5.52
N MET A 598 -28.05 5.83 -4.28
CA MET A 598 -27.97 7.10 -3.53
C MET A 598 -27.10 8.15 -4.24
N TRP A 599 -26.07 7.69 -4.96
CA TRP A 599 -25.19 8.52 -5.79
C TRP A 599 -25.64 8.60 -7.25
N ASN A 600 -26.95 8.48 -7.52
CA ASN A 600 -27.48 8.58 -8.88
C ASN A 600 -27.11 9.91 -9.57
N VAL A 601 -26.98 11.01 -8.81
CA VAL A 601 -26.51 12.32 -9.33
C VAL A 601 -25.13 12.26 -9.99
N LEU A 602 -24.27 11.34 -9.54
CA LEU A 602 -22.96 11.08 -10.13
C LEU A 602 -23.07 9.99 -11.22
N LEU A 603 -23.72 8.86 -10.92
CA LEU A 603 -23.82 7.73 -11.86
C LEU A 603 -24.60 8.03 -13.14
N SER A 604 -25.51 9.00 -13.11
CA SER A 604 -26.28 9.44 -14.28
C SER A 604 -25.43 10.24 -15.28
N GLY A 605 -24.31 10.80 -14.83
CA GLY A 605 -23.50 11.76 -15.59
C GLY A 605 -24.12 13.14 -15.75
N GLU A 606 -25.17 13.48 -14.99
CA GLU A 606 -25.81 14.81 -15.02
C GLU A 606 -24.79 15.94 -14.75
N TYR A 607 -23.85 15.72 -13.82
CA TYR A 607 -22.78 16.67 -13.51
C TYR A 607 -21.38 16.08 -13.78
N ALA A 608 -21.22 15.42 -14.94
CA ALA A 608 -19.99 14.69 -15.28
C ALA A 608 -18.71 15.55 -15.24
N ASP A 609 -18.79 16.84 -15.51
CA ASP A 609 -17.64 17.78 -15.46
C ASP A 609 -17.29 18.26 -14.04
N VAL A 610 -18.18 18.04 -13.06
CA VAL A 610 -18.01 18.58 -11.70
C VAL A 610 -17.37 17.55 -10.78
N PHE A 611 -17.89 16.33 -10.75
CA PHE A 611 -17.39 15.29 -9.85
C PHE A 611 -16.08 14.69 -10.34
N VAL A 612 -15.10 14.60 -9.43
CA VAL A 612 -13.81 13.98 -9.70
C VAL A 612 -13.59 12.85 -8.68
N PRO A 613 -13.79 11.58 -9.08
CA PRO A 613 -13.55 10.44 -8.21
C PRO A 613 -12.04 10.22 -8.01
N SER A 614 -11.64 10.05 -6.76
CA SER A 614 -10.28 9.74 -6.32
C SER A 614 -10.34 8.80 -5.12
N MET A 615 -9.18 8.31 -4.69
CA MET A 615 -9.08 7.42 -3.55
C MET A 615 -8.07 7.85 -2.49
N GLU A 616 -8.31 7.39 -1.27
CA GLU A 616 -7.45 7.39 -0.09
C GLU A 616 -7.09 5.92 0.21
N GLU A 617 -6.08 5.42 -0.50
CA GLU A 617 -5.70 4.00 -0.57
C GLU A 617 -4.75 3.60 0.57
N THR A 618 -5.02 4.11 1.78
CA THR A 618 -4.22 3.83 2.97
C THR A 618 -4.72 2.54 3.62
N THR A 619 -3.84 1.56 3.88
CA THR A 619 -4.24 0.20 4.35
C THR A 619 -5.05 -0.61 3.33
N ASP A 620 -5.21 -0.10 2.11
CA ASP A 620 -5.88 -0.80 1.03
C ASP A 620 -5.04 -2.00 0.58
N LYS A 621 -5.69 -2.96 -0.09
CA LYS A 621 -5.13 -4.20 -0.64
C LYS A 621 -5.67 -4.49 -2.04
N THR A 622 -6.47 -3.57 -2.57
CA THR A 622 -7.35 -3.74 -3.74
C THR A 622 -7.30 -2.56 -4.71
N MET A 623 -6.14 -1.89 -4.78
CA MET A 623 -5.90 -0.70 -5.59
C MET A 623 -6.27 -0.92 -7.06
N GLU A 624 -6.07 -2.13 -7.59
CA GLU A 624 -6.44 -2.52 -8.96
C GLU A 624 -7.96 -2.52 -9.20
N ILE A 625 -8.77 -2.86 -8.18
CA ILE A 625 -10.23 -2.79 -8.23
C ILE A 625 -10.66 -1.32 -8.21
N SER A 626 -10.06 -0.53 -7.33
CA SER A 626 -10.26 0.93 -7.24
C SER A 626 -9.95 1.65 -8.56
N LEU A 627 -8.83 1.30 -9.21
CA LEU A 627 -8.45 1.84 -10.51
C LEU A 627 -9.46 1.45 -11.60
N ALA A 628 -9.84 0.17 -11.67
CA ALA A 628 -10.83 -0.34 -12.63
C ALA A 628 -12.21 0.32 -12.47
N GLY A 629 -12.64 0.59 -11.22
CA GLY A 629 -13.88 1.31 -10.92
C GLY A 629 -13.84 2.79 -11.31
N ARG A 630 -12.77 3.52 -10.95
CA ARG A 630 -12.61 4.93 -11.36
C ARG A 630 -12.55 5.09 -12.87
N MET A 631 -11.77 4.23 -13.53
CA MET A 631 -11.71 4.20 -14.99
C MET A 631 -13.03 3.79 -15.62
N GLY A 632 -13.80 2.88 -15.01
CA GLY A 632 -15.10 2.48 -15.52
C GLY A 632 -16.17 3.57 -15.42
N LEU A 633 -16.21 4.31 -14.31
CA LEU A 633 -17.06 5.50 -14.16
C LEU A 633 -16.68 6.60 -15.16
N TRP A 634 -15.38 6.80 -15.38
CA TRP A 634 -14.90 7.72 -16.41
C TRP A 634 -15.31 7.22 -17.79
N ALA A 635 -14.92 6.01 -18.18
CA ALA A 635 -15.22 5.44 -19.49
C ALA A 635 -16.73 5.41 -19.81
N SER A 636 -17.60 5.19 -18.83
CA SER A 636 -19.05 5.16 -19.04
C SER A 636 -19.71 6.53 -19.20
N GLY A 637 -18.95 7.62 -19.00
CA GLY A 637 -19.49 8.99 -19.01
C GLY A 637 -20.20 9.41 -17.72
N ALA A 638 -20.10 8.64 -16.63
CA ALA A 638 -20.60 9.09 -15.33
C ALA A 638 -19.81 10.31 -14.83
N VAL A 639 -18.52 10.37 -15.17
CA VAL A 639 -17.65 11.54 -14.94
C VAL A 639 -16.75 11.78 -16.15
N ASN A 640 -16.28 13.01 -16.35
CA ASN A 640 -15.38 13.40 -17.44
C ASN A 640 -13.91 13.47 -17.04
N SER A 641 -13.61 13.41 -15.75
CA SER A 641 -12.25 13.33 -15.19
C SER A 641 -12.20 12.41 -13.97
N TRP A 642 -11.01 11.94 -13.63
CA TRP A 642 -10.75 11.24 -12.37
C TRP A 642 -9.40 11.66 -11.78
N GLY A 643 -9.23 11.41 -10.48
CA GLY A 643 -8.10 11.86 -9.69
C GLY A 643 -7.29 10.72 -9.05
N THR A 644 -6.10 11.07 -8.60
CA THR A 644 -5.16 10.17 -7.93
C THR A 644 -4.50 10.85 -6.73
N ARG A 645 -3.99 10.02 -5.83
CA ARG A 645 -3.27 10.46 -4.64
C ARG A 645 -2.11 9.53 -4.35
N ALA A 646 -0.95 10.13 -4.08
CA ALA A 646 0.17 9.47 -3.46
C ALA A 646 0.37 10.01 -2.03
N VAL A 647 0.36 9.15 -1.02
CA VAL A 647 0.62 9.52 0.39
C VAL A 647 1.54 8.51 1.07
N ARG A 648 2.30 8.98 2.07
CA ARG A 648 3.39 8.23 2.71
C ARG A 648 2.99 6.88 3.29
N ASP A 649 1.73 6.67 3.67
CA ASP A 649 1.26 5.40 4.20
C ASP A 649 0.59 4.48 3.16
N ASN A 650 0.60 4.83 1.87
CA ASN A 650 0.22 3.91 0.78
C ASN A 650 1.01 2.58 0.80
N PRO A 651 2.31 2.56 1.15
CA PRO A 651 3.06 1.30 1.24
C PRO A 651 2.68 0.42 2.44
N SER A 652 1.68 0.80 3.24
CA SER A 652 1.17 0.01 4.35
C SER A 652 0.02 -0.88 3.90
N TYR A 653 0.27 -2.16 3.69
CA TYR A 653 -0.81 -3.15 3.66
C TYR A 653 -1.03 -3.77 5.05
N ASP A 654 0.01 -3.90 5.87
CA ASP A 654 -0.08 -4.42 7.24
C ASP A 654 0.33 -3.32 8.23
N ARG A 655 -0.61 -2.88 9.09
CA ARG A 655 -0.35 -1.79 10.05
C ARG A 655 0.42 -2.29 11.28
N SER A 656 0.46 -3.59 11.53
CA SER A 656 1.35 -4.22 12.51
C SER A 656 2.79 -4.32 12.01
N ARG A 657 3.05 -4.12 10.71
CA ARG A 657 4.39 -4.08 10.09
C ARG A 657 4.51 -2.88 9.16
N GLN A 658 4.30 -1.68 9.71
CA GLN A 658 4.17 -0.45 8.93
C GLN A 658 5.52 0.14 8.48
N TYR A 659 6.18 -0.55 7.55
CA TYR A 659 7.40 -0.11 6.88
C TYR A 659 7.10 0.89 5.74
N SER A 660 6.47 2.01 6.10
CA SER A 660 5.95 3.02 5.15
C SER A 660 6.73 4.34 5.19
N ASN A 661 8.03 4.26 5.44
CA ASN A 661 8.89 5.45 5.50
C ASN A 661 9.93 5.45 4.38
N GLN A 662 9.45 5.28 3.14
CA GLN A 662 10.25 5.38 1.93
C GLN A 662 10.86 6.79 1.84
N MET A 663 12.19 6.84 1.73
CA MET A 663 12.96 8.09 1.68
C MET A 663 13.24 8.53 0.23
N LEU A 664 13.11 7.60 -0.72
CA LEU A 664 13.08 7.87 -2.16
C LEU A 664 11.64 7.69 -2.69
N PRO A 665 10.97 8.73 -3.21
CA PRO A 665 9.58 8.63 -3.65
C PRO A 665 9.40 8.01 -5.05
N ASN A 666 10.32 7.12 -5.48
CA ASN A 666 10.26 6.52 -6.81
C ASN A 666 8.95 5.75 -7.06
N HIS A 667 8.49 4.99 -6.06
CA HIS A 667 7.21 4.31 -6.08
C HIS A 667 6.01 5.25 -6.37
N PHE A 668 6.01 6.47 -5.83
CA PHE A 668 5.00 7.49 -6.16
C PHE A 668 5.11 7.96 -7.60
N LEU A 669 6.33 8.23 -8.07
CA LEU A 669 6.56 8.62 -9.46
C LEU A 669 6.02 7.57 -10.44
N LEU A 670 6.33 6.29 -10.23
CA LEU A 670 5.83 5.20 -11.08
C LEU A 670 4.31 5.13 -11.11
N ASN A 671 3.67 5.20 -9.93
CA ASN A 671 2.20 5.19 -9.82
C ASN A 671 1.56 6.37 -10.55
N LEU A 672 2.10 7.57 -10.39
CA LEU A 672 1.57 8.76 -11.06
C LEU A 672 1.74 8.72 -12.58
N VAL A 673 2.89 8.24 -13.08
CA VAL A 673 3.09 8.02 -14.51
C VAL A 673 2.05 7.04 -15.06
N PHE A 674 1.80 5.94 -14.35
CA PHE A 674 0.81 4.94 -14.75
C PHE A 674 -0.63 5.50 -14.74
N HIS A 675 -1.02 6.22 -13.69
CA HIS A 675 -2.36 6.80 -13.59
C HIS A 675 -2.60 7.91 -14.62
N VAL A 676 -1.62 8.79 -14.85
CA VAL A 676 -1.72 9.85 -15.86
C VAL A 676 -1.79 9.25 -17.28
N ALA A 677 -1.03 8.18 -17.56
CA ALA A 677 -1.15 7.45 -18.82
C ALA A 677 -2.55 6.84 -19.01
N ASN A 678 -3.23 6.46 -17.93
CA ASN A 678 -4.64 6.00 -17.92
C ASN A 678 -5.67 7.16 -17.92
N GLY A 679 -5.24 8.41 -18.10
CA GLY A 679 -6.13 9.58 -18.18
C GLY A 679 -6.45 10.24 -16.84
N GLY A 680 -5.72 9.93 -15.75
CA GLY A 680 -5.85 10.62 -14.48
C GLY A 680 -5.39 12.08 -14.59
N GLN A 681 -6.23 13.02 -14.16
CA GLN A 681 -6.01 14.45 -14.38
C GLN A 681 -5.81 15.26 -13.10
N TYR A 682 -6.36 14.82 -11.97
CA TYR A 682 -6.31 15.60 -10.73
C TYR A 682 -5.42 14.91 -9.71
N LEU A 683 -4.28 15.53 -9.38
CA LEU A 683 -3.24 14.93 -8.54
C LEU A 683 -3.25 15.58 -7.15
N ASN A 684 -3.80 14.89 -6.15
CA ASN A 684 -3.82 15.34 -4.75
C ASN A 684 -2.75 14.61 -3.91
N ASN A 685 -1.48 14.92 -4.15
CA ASN A 685 -0.35 14.22 -3.54
C ASN A 685 0.09 14.82 -2.20
N PHE A 686 0.63 13.98 -1.32
CA PHE A 686 1.40 14.45 -0.18
C PHE A 686 2.76 14.95 -0.68
N PRO A 687 3.17 16.19 -0.39
CA PRO A 687 4.44 16.70 -0.88
C PRO A 687 5.60 15.89 -0.28
N VAL A 688 6.34 15.21 -1.15
CA VAL A 688 7.58 14.49 -0.85
C VAL A 688 8.76 15.26 -1.45
N ASP A 689 9.87 14.59 -1.80
CA ASP A 689 10.98 15.24 -2.50
C ASP A 689 10.52 15.78 -3.87
N GLN A 690 10.25 17.08 -3.92
CA GLN A 690 9.68 17.77 -5.08
C GLN A 690 10.67 17.88 -6.25
N GLU A 691 11.96 17.98 -5.94
CA GLU A 691 13.02 17.97 -6.97
C GLU A 691 13.02 16.61 -7.67
N TYR A 692 12.97 15.51 -6.90
CA TYR A 692 12.85 14.18 -7.50
C TYR A 692 11.57 14.03 -8.34
N MET A 693 10.43 14.48 -7.81
CA MET A 693 9.11 14.34 -8.46
C MET A 693 8.91 15.25 -9.67
N SER A 694 9.67 16.34 -9.80
CA SER A 694 9.53 17.34 -10.87
C SER A 694 9.69 16.77 -12.29
N ILE A 695 10.34 15.62 -12.45
CA ILE A 695 10.41 14.92 -13.75
C ILE A 695 9.03 14.58 -14.30
N LEU A 696 8.05 14.30 -13.44
CA LEU A 696 6.67 14.09 -13.87
C LEU A 696 6.12 15.33 -14.57
N TRP A 697 6.45 16.51 -14.04
CA TRP A 697 6.00 17.79 -14.59
C TRP A 697 6.59 18.00 -15.98
N GLU A 698 7.89 17.76 -16.14
CA GLU A 698 8.59 17.90 -17.42
C GLU A 698 8.14 16.86 -18.45
N LEU A 699 7.85 15.64 -18.03
CA LEU A 699 7.32 14.58 -18.90
C LEU A 699 5.95 14.94 -19.47
N ILE A 700 5.05 15.49 -18.65
CA ILE A 700 3.72 15.95 -19.08
C ILE A 700 3.85 17.19 -19.98
N ALA A 701 4.62 18.19 -19.53
CA ALA A 701 4.79 19.45 -20.24
C ALA A 701 5.44 19.25 -21.62
N SER A 702 6.43 18.37 -21.74
CA SER A 702 7.06 18.05 -23.02
C SER A 702 6.17 17.18 -23.93
N GLY A 703 5.18 16.48 -23.37
CA GLY A 703 4.37 15.48 -24.07
C GLY A 703 5.08 14.15 -24.29
N ALA A 704 6.19 13.90 -23.58
CA ALA A 704 6.84 12.60 -23.57
C ALA A 704 5.94 11.54 -22.91
N LEU A 705 5.37 11.89 -21.75
CA LEU A 705 4.25 11.18 -21.15
C LEU A 705 2.97 11.63 -21.87
N TYR A 706 2.33 10.69 -22.56
CA TYR A 706 1.13 10.96 -23.33
C TYR A 706 -0.10 10.89 -22.42
N VAL A 707 -0.81 12.01 -22.30
CA VAL A 707 -2.10 12.10 -21.58
C VAL A 707 -3.22 11.89 -22.61
N PRO A 708 -3.89 10.73 -22.61
CA PRO A 708 -4.89 10.43 -23.62
C PRO A 708 -6.24 11.09 -23.31
N HIS A 709 -7.01 11.39 -24.35
CA HIS A 709 -8.46 11.45 -24.21
C HIS A 709 -9.00 10.01 -24.07
N ARG A 710 -10.16 9.85 -23.45
CA ARG A 710 -10.76 8.51 -23.26
C ARG A 710 -10.95 7.73 -24.55
N ASP A 711 -11.29 8.43 -25.63
CA ASP A 711 -11.57 7.87 -26.96
C ASP A 711 -10.29 7.52 -27.73
N GLU A 712 -9.12 7.73 -27.14
CA GLU A 712 -7.83 7.34 -27.70
C GLU A 712 -7.28 6.06 -27.05
N ILE A 713 -7.80 5.61 -25.89
CA ILE A 713 -7.27 4.45 -25.16
C ILE A 713 -7.63 3.14 -25.86
N LEU A 714 -6.63 2.27 -26.01
CA LEU A 714 -6.70 1.00 -26.74
C LEU A 714 -6.27 -0.21 -25.88
N SER A 715 -6.01 0.00 -24.58
CA SER A 715 -5.67 -1.03 -23.59
C SER A 715 -6.86 -1.47 -22.71
N ILE A 716 -8.10 -1.11 -23.06
CA ILE A 716 -9.30 -1.57 -22.34
C ILE A 716 -9.70 -2.94 -22.90
N ASN A 717 -9.96 -3.93 -22.05
CA ASN A 717 -10.50 -5.20 -22.52
C ASN A 717 -11.96 -4.99 -23.00
N PRO A 718 -12.40 -5.61 -24.10
CA PRO A 718 -13.80 -5.48 -24.52
C PRO A 718 -14.80 -6.11 -23.54
N VAL A 719 -14.35 -6.96 -22.62
CA VAL A 719 -15.15 -7.41 -21.48
C VAL A 719 -15.07 -6.40 -20.34
N HIS A 720 -16.23 -6.07 -19.75
CA HIS A 720 -16.33 -5.29 -18.53
C HIS A 720 -17.29 -5.95 -17.53
N LEU A 721 -17.11 -5.64 -16.25
CA LEU A 721 -18.00 -6.07 -15.18
C LEU A 721 -18.87 -4.88 -14.76
N SER A 722 -20.18 -4.98 -14.96
CA SER A 722 -21.10 -3.98 -14.45
C SER A 722 -21.51 -4.30 -13.01
N MET A 723 -21.48 -3.28 -12.15
CA MET A 723 -21.89 -3.38 -10.75
C MET A 723 -23.37 -3.03 -10.61
N ASP A 724 -24.17 -3.99 -10.14
CA ASP A 724 -25.54 -3.75 -9.67
C ASP A 724 -25.54 -3.39 -8.18
N ASN A 725 -26.71 -3.29 -7.55
CA ASN A 725 -26.83 -3.07 -6.11
C ASN A 725 -25.95 -4.07 -5.32
N PRO A 726 -24.91 -3.58 -4.61
CA PRO A 726 -23.93 -4.44 -3.96
C PRO A 726 -24.54 -5.37 -2.91
N HIS A 727 -24.02 -6.59 -2.85
CA HIS A 727 -24.43 -7.55 -1.84
C HIS A 727 -23.96 -7.09 -0.45
N PRO A 728 -24.79 -7.22 0.61
CA PRO A 728 -24.43 -6.77 1.96
C PRO A 728 -23.13 -7.39 2.50
N ARG A 729 -22.86 -8.65 2.17
CA ARG A 729 -21.60 -9.32 2.55
C ARG A 729 -20.38 -8.65 1.92
N TYR A 730 -20.44 -8.36 0.62
CA TYR A 730 -19.36 -7.69 -0.11
C TYR A 730 -19.08 -6.32 0.50
N MET A 731 -20.15 -5.54 0.75
CA MET A 731 -20.04 -4.24 1.44
C MET A 731 -19.38 -4.39 2.81
N LYS A 732 -19.82 -5.34 3.62
CA LYS A 732 -19.25 -5.58 4.95
C LYS A 732 -17.76 -5.93 4.88
N GLU A 733 -17.38 -6.96 4.13
CA GLU A 733 -15.99 -7.43 4.09
C GLU A 733 -15.03 -6.37 3.57
N ALA A 734 -15.45 -5.57 2.59
CA ALA A 734 -14.62 -4.54 2.00
C ALA A 734 -14.41 -3.31 2.91
N HIS A 735 -15.25 -3.11 3.92
CA HIS A 735 -15.14 -2.01 4.89
C HIS A 735 -14.40 -2.40 6.17
N GLU A 736 -14.06 -3.68 6.36
CA GLU A 736 -13.48 -4.22 7.58
C GLU A 736 -11.94 -4.30 7.55
N ALA A 737 -11.30 -3.15 7.32
CA ALA A 737 -9.84 -3.04 7.25
C ALA A 737 -9.14 -2.91 8.62
N LYS A 738 -9.87 -2.90 9.75
CA LYS A 738 -9.30 -2.62 11.10
C LYS A 738 -9.19 -3.84 12.01
N TRP A 739 -10.26 -4.62 12.12
CA TRP A 739 -10.29 -5.82 12.96
C TRP A 739 -9.85 -7.02 12.13
N ASN A 740 -8.99 -7.88 12.69
CA ASN A 740 -8.40 -8.99 11.95
C ASN A 740 -8.94 -10.36 12.38
N THR A 741 -9.96 -10.39 13.23
CA THR A 741 -10.53 -11.61 13.84
C THR A 741 -11.78 -12.14 13.12
N PHE A 742 -12.02 -11.74 11.87
CA PHE A 742 -13.23 -12.10 11.14
C PHE A 742 -13.25 -13.51 10.55
N TYR A 743 -12.12 -14.22 10.54
CA TYR A 743 -12.04 -15.51 9.86
C TYR A 743 -13.07 -16.52 10.39
N ASN A 744 -13.80 -17.13 9.47
CA ASN A 744 -14.68 -18.26 9.73
C ASN A 744 -14.64 -19.21 8.53
N GLU A 745 -14.10 -20.41 8.72
CA GLU A 745 -13.87 -21.38 7.64
C GLU A 745 -15.16 -21.82 6.92
N ILE A 746 -16.22 -22.10 7.68
CA ILE A 746 -17.51 -22.53 7.11
C ILE A 746 -18.10 -21.42 6.24
N ASP A 747 -17.99 -20.19 6.71
CA ASP A 747 -18.51 -19.03 6.02
C ASP A 747 -17.73 -18.70 4.74
N GLU A 748 -16.39 -18.73 4.81
CA GLU A 748 -15.49 -18.50 3.66
C GLU A 748 -15.63 -19.58 2.57
N THR A 749 -15.79 -20.84 2.97
CA THR A 749 -15.96 -21.96 2.02
C THR A 749 -17.38 -21.99 1.42
N GLY A 750 -18.39 -21.57 2.18
CA GLY A 750 -19.79 -21.57 1.75
C GLY A 750 -20.19 -20.39 0.87
N ASN A 751 -19.44 -19.27 0.90
CA ASN A 751 -19.84 -18.01 0.27
C ASN A 751 -18.72 -17.40 -0.59
N PRO A 752 -18.35 -18.05 -1.72
CA PRO A 752 -17.33 -17.51 -2.61
C PRO A 752 -17.80 -16.20 -3.25
N MET A 753 -16.93 -15.18 -3.22
CA MET A 753 -17.23 -13.84 -3.78
C MET A 753 -16.41 -13.51 -5.03
N VAL A 754 -16.98 -12.69 -5.92
CA VAL A 754 -16.28 -12.13 -7.10
C VAL A 754 -15.11 -11.24 -6.67
N PHE A 755 -15.31 -10.44 -5.62
CA PHE A 755 -14.25 -9.72 -4.91
C PHE A 755 -14.13 -10.29 -3.49
N SER A 756 -13.15 -11.15 -3.27
CA SER A 756 -12.98 -11.94 -2.05
C SER A 756 -11.79 -11.50 -1.21
N ARG A 757 -11.71 -11.93 0.06
CA ARG A 757 -10.53 -11.74 0.90
C ARG A 757 -10.12 -10.26 1.08
N MET A 758 -11.10 -9.39 1.33
CA MET A 758 -10.87 -7.93 1.33
C MET A 758 -10.61 -7.33 2.72
N ASN A 759 -11.02 -8.01 3.78
CA ASN A 759 -10.85 -7.53 5.16
C ASN A 759 -9.41 -7.71 5.69
N ALA A 760 -9.16 -7.26 6.92
CA ALA A 760 -7.84 -7.31 7.55
C ALA A 760 -7.35 -8.71 7.99
N THR A 761 -8.12 -9.79 7.81
CA THR A 761 -7.62 -11.17 7.98
C THR A 761 -6.63 -11.54 6.87
N TRP A 762 -6.77 -10.95 5.69
CA TRP A 762 -6.12 -11.42 4.47
C TRP A 762 -4.88 -10.62 4.05
N MET A 763 -4.13 -10.07 5.01
CA MET A 763 -3.00 -9.17 4.72
C MET A 763 -1.81 -9.90 4.07
N GLY A 764 -1.51 -9.58 2.82
CA GLY A 764 -0.49 -10.28 2.02
C GLY A 764 -0.94 -11.69 1.59
N ALA A 765 -2.18 -12.08 1.86
CA ALA A 765 -2.70 -13.39 1.51
C ALA A 765 -2.80 -13.56 0.00
N GLN A 766 -2.70 -14.80 -0.47
CA GLN A 766 -3.02 -15.13 -1.84
C GLN A 766 -4.49 -14.81 -2.19
N THR A 767 -4.76 -14.39 -3.42
CA THR A 767 -6.12 -14.25 -3.95
C THR A 767 -6.68 -15.61 -4.36
N THR A 768 -8.01 -15.77 -4.34
CA THR A 768 -8.65 -16.99 -4.86
C THR A 768 -8.57 -17.02 -6.40
N PRO A 769 -8.62 -18.20 -7.05
CA PRO A 769 -8.60 -18.27 -8.52
C PRO A 769 -9.76 -17.56 -9.21
N TRP A 770 -10.90 -17.44 -8.53
CA TRP A 770 -12.12 -16.77 -9.04
C TRP A 770 -12.23 -15.31 -8.65
N ASP A 771 -11.25 -14.78 -7.92
CA ASP A 771 -11.19 -13.37 -7.60
C ASP A 771 -10.89 -12.55 -8.85
N TYR A 772 -11.64 -11.46 -9.04
CA TYR A 772 -11.41 -10.51 -10.14
C TYR A 772 -9.95 -10.09 -10.27
N SER A 773 -9.29 -9.78 -9.15
CA SER A 773 -7.89 -9.35 -9.14
C SER A 773 -6.98 -10.43 -9.74
N ASN A 774 -7.29 -11.71 -9.50
CA ASN A 774 -6.50 -12.83 -10.00
C ASN A 774 -6.67 -13.01 -11.52
N TYR A 775 -7.90 -13.25 -11.98
CA TYR A 775 -8.13 -13.65 -13.37
C TYR A 775 -8.11 -12.48 -14.36
N ALA A 776 -8.41 -11.25 -13.92
CA ALA A 776 -8.43 -10.07 -14.78
C ALA A 776 -7.13 -9.26 -14.70
N ALA A 777 -6.65 -8.98 -13.47
CA ALA A 777 -5.50 -8.11 -13.25
C ALA A 777 -4.15 -8.83 -13.12
N ALA A 778 -4.15 -10.18 -13.04
CA ALA A 778 -2.99 -11.01 -12.71
C ALA A 778 -2.38 -10.69 -11.32
N VAL A 779 -3.21 -10.19 -10.40
CA VAL A 779 -2.86 -9.90 -9.01
C VAL A 779 -3.09 -11.13 -8.15
N LYS A 780 -1.99 -11.69 -7.63
CA LYS A 780 -2.00 -12.95 -6.90
C LYS A 780 -2.10 -12.79 -5.38
N GLU A 781 -1.93 -11.58 -4.86
CA GLU A 781 -1.91 -11.32 -3.41
C GLU A 781 -2.56 -10.00 -3.02
N ARG A 782 -3.11 -9.95 -1.80
CA ARG A 782 -3.75 -8.78 -1.17
C ARG A 782 -2.70 -7.87 -0.51
N ARG A 783 -1.92 -7.18 -1.34
CA ARG A 783 -0.74 -6.39 -0.94
C ARG A 783 -0.72 -4.96 -1.52
N LEU A 784 0.21 -4.62 -2.41
CA LEU A 784 0.47 -3.25 -2.88
C LEU A 784 0.38 -3.14 -4.42
N ASN A 785 -0.78 -3.47 -4.98
CA ASN A 785 -0.98 -3.64 -6.43
C ASN A 785 -1.32 -2.33 -7.18
N PHE A 786 -0.65 -1.23 -6.86
CA PHE A 786 -0.89 0.09 -7.47
C PHE A 786 -0.66 0.13 -9.00
N ILE A 787 0.21 -0.75 -9.51
CA ILE A 787 0.61 -0.78 -10.94
C ILE A 787 0.35 -2.20 -11.47
N ALA A 788 -0.91 -2.62 -11.43
CA ALA A 788 -1.30 -3.98 -11.79
C ALA A 788 -1.09 -4.28 -13.31
N PRO A 789 -0.67 -5.51 -13.69
CA PRO A 789 -0.32 -5.81 -15.08
C PRO A 789 -1.47 -5.83 -16.09
N PHE A 790 -2.65 -6.37 -15.74
CA PHE A 790 -3.77 -6.56 -16.67
C PHE A 790 -3.34 -7.10 -18.07
N PRO A 791 -2.81 -8.34 -18.16
CA PRO A 791 -2.13 -8.82 -19.37
C PRO A 791 -3.06 -8.93 -20.61
N ASN A 792 -4.37 -8.98 -20.38
CA ASN A 792 -5.41 -9.03 -21.41
C ASN A 792 -6.08 -7.67 -21.66
N GLY A 793 -5.58 -6.59 -21.06
CA GLY A 793 -6.19 -5.26 -21.06
C GLY A 793 -6.97 -4.99 -19.79
N MET A 794 -7.13 -3.70 -19.46
CA MET A 794 -7.89 -3.21 -18.31
C MET A 794 -9.35 -3.65 -18.44
N VAL A 795 -9.80 -4.53 -17.56
CA VAL A 795 -11.22 -4.88 -17.43
C VAL A 795 -11.85 -3.78 -16.59
N LEU A 796 -12.90 -3.13 -17.10
CA LEU A 796 -13.52 -2.00 -16.40
C LEU A 796 -14.60 -2.49 -15.44
N ILE A 797 -14.81 -1.73 -14.34
CA ILE A 797 -15.99 -1.90 -13.48
C ILE A 797 -16.94 -0.72 -13.70
N THR A 798 -18.10 -0.97 -14.30
CA THR A 798 -18.98 0.07 -14.86
C THR A 798 -20.38 0.05 -14.23
N PRO A 799 -21.20 1.10 -14.44
CA PRO A 799 -22.64 0.98 -14.29
C PRO A 799 -23.22 0.01 -15.34
N PRO A 800 -24.36 -0.65 -15.07
CA PRO A 800 -25.03 -1.49 -16.07
C PRO A 800 -25.38 -0.72 -17.35
N GLN A 801 -25.18 -1.38 -18.49
CA GLN A 801 -25.27 -0.78 -19.83
C GLN A 801 -26.53 -1.18 -20.57
N GLU A 802 -26.95 -2.45 -20.49
CA GLU A 802 -28.13 -2.96 -21.20
C GLU A 802 -29.05 -3.78 -20.28
N GLY A 803 -30.24 -4.11 -20.78
CA GLY A 803 -31.20 -4.95 -20.06
C GLY A 803 -31.96 -4.24 -18.92
N PRO A 804 -32.71 -5.01 -18.10
CA PRO A 804 -33.60 -4.48 -17.07
C PRO A 804 -32.88 -3.83 -15.88
N LEU A 805 -31.58 -4.10 -15.70
CA LEU A 805 -30.76 -3.50 -14.62
C LEU A 805 -30.13 -2.16 -15.03
N ALA A 806 -30.19 -1.79 -16.31
CA ALA A 806 -29.63 -0.54 -16.79
C ALA A 806 -30.66 0.58 -16.81
N ASP A 807 -30.33 1.73 -16.21
CA ASP A 807 -31.10 2.96 -16.40
C ASP A 807 -30.79 3.58 -17.77
N GLN A 808 -31.64 3.30 -18.76
CA GLN A 808 -31.51 3.81 -20.13
C GLN A 808 -31.89 5.29 -20.27
N THR A 809 -32.38 5.93 -19.21
CA THR A 809 -32.85 7.33 -19.23
C THR A 809 -31.79 8.34 -18.82
N VAL A 810 -30.61 7.87 -18.43
CA VAL A 810 -29.53 8.72 -17.90
C VAL A 810 -28.83 9.56 -18.98
N PRO A 811 -28.44 10.81 -18.67
CA PRO A 811 -27.76 11.71 -19.61
C PRO A 811 -26.43 11.19 -20.17
N ARG A 812 -25.68 10.37 -19.40
CA ARG A 812 -24.37 9.87 -19.82
C ARG A 812 -24.37 9.05 -21.11
N GLY A 813 -25.49 8.53 -21.59
CA GLY A 813 -25.52 7.66 -22.77
C GLY A 813 -24.82 6.31 -22.55
N LYS A 814 -24.41 5.64 -23.63
CA LYS A 814 -23.79 4.31 -23.58
C LYS A 814 -22.28 4.39 -23.40
N LEU A 815 -21.69 3.39 -22.75
CA LEU A 815 -20.23 3.21 -22.65
C LEU A 815 -19.54 3.31 -24.02
N THR A 816 -20.11 2.70 -25.06
CA THR A 816 -19.56 2.70 -26.43
C THR A 816 -19.54 4.07 -27.10
N ASP A 817 -20.30 5.04 -26.61
CA ASP A 817 -20.36 6.41 -27.17
C ASP A 817 -19.10 7.21 -26.78
N HIS A 818 -18.44 6.80 -25.69
CA HIS A 818 -17.30 7.47 -25.07
C HIS A 818 -15.96 6.84 -25.43
N LEU A 819 -15.96 5.57 -25.78
CA LEU A 819 -14.76 4.80 -26.09
C LEU A 819 -14.29 4.99 -27.53
N HIS A 820 -13.04 4.60 -27.78
CA HIS A 820 -12.49 4.56 -29.13
C HIS A 820 -13.41 3.78 -30.09
N PRO A 821 -13.58 4.18 -31.37
CA PRO A 821 -14.47 3.52 -32.33
C PRO A 821 -14.35 2.00 -32.43
N LEU A 822 -13.14 1.46 -32.18
CA LEU A 822 -12.85 0.02 -32.06
C LEU A 822 -13.88 -0.72 -31.20
N TYR A 823 -14.29 -0.14 -30.07
CA TYR A 823 -15.08 -0.85 -29.07
C TYR A 823 -16.56 -0.97 -29.42
N ARG A 824 -17.07 -0.15 -30.34
CA ARG A 824 -18.53 0.01 -30.58
C ARG A 824 -19.31 -1.28 -30.77
N ASN A 825 -18.70 -2.31 -31.36
CA ASN A 825 -19.37 -3.56 -31.71
C ASN A 825 -18.75 -4.81 -31.07
N ILE A 826 -17.76 -4.65 -30.18
CA ILE A 826 -17.02 -5.78 -29.61
C ILE A 826 -17.18 -5.93 -28.10
N MET A 827 -17.78 -4.94 -27.44
CA MET A 827 -18.01 -4.97 -25.99
C MET A 827 -18.86 -6.16 -25.57
N GLN A 828 -18.61 -6.66 -24.36
CA GLN A 828 -19.39 -7.71 -23.72
C GLN A 828 -19.52 -7.40 -22.23
N GLU A 829 -20.75 -7.42 -21.74
CA GLU A 829 -21.09 -7.12 -20.35
C GLU A 829 -21.28 -8.42 -19.54
N PHE A 830 -20.73 -8.43 -18.32
CA PHE A 830 -21.13 -9.33 -17.25
C PHE A 830 -21.53 -8.51 -16.04
N ILE A 831 -22.58 -8.92 -15.31
CA ILE A 831 -23.10 -8.14 -14.18
C ILE A 831 -22.77 -8.86 -12.86
N THR A 832 -22.48 -8.12 -11.80
CA THR A 832 -22.19 -8.64 -10.46
C THR A 832 -22.68 -7.68 -9.37
N ASP A 833 -22.99 -8.20 -8.18
CA ASP A 833 -23.21 -7.44 -6.94
C ASP A 833 -21.97 -7.47 -6.02
N GLY A 834 -20.82 -7.91 -6.56
CA GLY A 834 -19.56 -8.13 -5.87
C GLY A 834 -19.45 -9.47 -5.12
N HIS A 835 -20.58 -10.14 -4.86
CA HIS A 835 -20.63 -11.48 -4.31
C HIS A 835 -20.79 -12.53 -5.42
N SER A 836 -21.84 -12.41 -6.21
CA SER A 836 -22.22 -13.33 -7.28
C SER A 836 -22.19 -12.65 -8.63
N TYR A 837 -22.19 -13.43 -9.71
CA TYR A 837 -22.56 -12.91 -11.02
C TYR A 837 -24.08 -12.92 -11.17
N ILE A 838 -24.63 -11.94 -11.89
CA ILE A 838 -26.06 -11.77 -12.13
C ILE A 838 -26.33 -12.06 -13.62
N ALA A 839 -27.37 -12.85 -13.89
CA ALA A 839 -27.82 -13.10 -15.25
C ALA A 839 -28.31 -11.81 -15.91
N ALA A 840 -28.20 -11.72 -17.25
CA ALA A 840 -28.54 -10.49 -17.98
C ALA A 840 -30.00 -10.04 -17.82
N ASP A 841 -30.91 -10.95 -17.45
CA ASP A 841 -32.32 -10.63 -17.17
C ASP A 841 -32.56 -10.14 -15.73
N GLY A 842 -31.54 -10.18 -14.87
CA GLY A 842 -31.61 -9.79 -13.46
C GLY A 842 -32.32 -10.80 -12.55
N ASN A 843 -32.79 -11.94 -13.06
CA ASN A 843 -33.68 -12.84 -12.30
C ASN A 843 -32.97 -14.01 -11.61
N SER A 844 -31.68 -14.22 -11.91
CA SER A 844 -30.91 -15.32 -11.34
C SER A 844 -29.45 -14.93 -11.14
N THR A 845 -28.76 -15.68 -10.28
CA THR A 845 -27.34 -15.49 -9.97
C THR A 845 -26.53 -16.74 -10.25
N HIS A 846 -25.23 -16.54 -10.47
CA HIS A 846 -24.24 -17.61 -10.60
C HIS A 846 -23.13 -17.43 -9.56
N ALA A 847 -22.73 -18.53 -8.94
CA ALA A 847 -21.67 -18.52 -7.94
C ALA A 847 -20.32 -18.07 -8.54
N ALA A 848 -19.56 -17.29 -7.76
CA ALA A 848 -18.29 -16.72 -8.22
C ALA A 848 -17.28 -17.80 -8.62
N ASN A 849 -17.10 -18.82 -7.77
CA ASN A 849 -16.12 -19.89 -7.93
C ASN A 849 -16.38 -20.84 -9.11
N THR A 850 -17.54 -20.78 -9.75
CA THR A 850 -17.85 -21.56 -10.95
C THR A 850 -17.90 -20.70 -12.20
N TYR A 851 -18.63 -19.57 -12.13
CA TYR A 851 -18.93 -18.76 -13.30
C TYR A 851 -17.77 -17.86 -13.75
N TYR A 852 -16.79 -17.62 -12.88
CA TYR A 852 -15.59 -16.83 -13.25
C TYR A 852 -14.85 -17.41 -14.46
N THR A 853 -14.92 -18.72 -14.71
CA THR A 853 -14.27 -19.36 -15.87
C THR A 853 -14.84 -18.81 -17.18
N THR A 854 -16.16 -18.65 -17.28
CA THR A 854 -16.84 -18.00 -18.40
C THR A 854 -16.31 -16.58 -18.63
N VAL A 855 -16.16 -15.81 -17.55
CA VAL A 855 -15.72 -14.41 -17.61
C VAL A 855 -14.24 -14.33 -18.01
N ARG A 856 -13.38 -15.12 -17.37
CA ARG A 856 -11.95 -15.24 -17.69
C ARG A 856 -11.73 -15.64 -19.15
N ASP A 857 -12.47 -16.63 -19.63
CA ASP A 857 -12.31 -17.13 -21.00
C ASP A 857 -12.79 -16.08 -22.02
N ALA A 858 -13.87 -15.35 -21.71
CA ALA A 858 -14.31 -14.22 -22.52
C ALA A 858 -13.26 -13.10 -22.55
N ILE A 859 -12.66 -12.74 -21.41
CA ILE A 859 -11.57 -11.74 -21.31
C ILE A 859 -10.41 -12.14 -22.23
N ALA A 860 -9.97 -13.39 -22.16
CA ALA A 860 -8.85 -13.90 -22.96
C ALA A 860 -9.18 -13.94 -24.47
N GLU A 861 -10.41 -14.31 -24.83
CA GLU A 861 -10.85 -14.35 -26.24
C GLU A 861 -10.95 -12.94 -26.81
N LYS A 862 -11.64 -12.03 -26.12
CA LYS A 862 -11.85 -10.65 -26.56
C LYS A 862 -10.57 -9.82 -26.61
N ALA A 863 -9.57 -10.14 -25.79
CA ALA A 863 -8.26 -9.50 -25.84
C ALA A 863 -7.58 -9.63 -27.22
N LYS A 864 -7.90 -10.68 -27.99
CA LYS A 864 -7.36 -10.90 -29.35
C LYS A 864 -7.84 -9.83 -30.35
N LEU A 865 -8.93 -9.12 -30.03
CA LEU A 865 -9.48 -8.05 -30.87
C LEU A 865 -8.77 -6.70 -30.66
N LEU A 866 -8.00 -6.56 -29.58
CA LEU A 866 -7.21 -5.37 -29.31
C LEU A 866 -6.02 -5.26 -30.28
N PRO A 867 -5.56 -4.05 -30.61
CA PRO A 867 -4.39 -3.86 -31.47
C PRO A 867 -3.17 -4.60 -30.93
N LEU A 868 -2.96 -4.55 -29.62
CA LEU A 868 -1.88 -5.28 -28.94
C LEU A 868 -2.28 -5.63 -27.52
N THR A 869 -1.57 -6.60 -26.95
CA THR A 869 -1.56 -6.90 -25.52
C THR A 869 -0.12 -6.94 -25.01
N VAL A 870 0.06 -6.73 -23.71
CA VAL A 870 1.39 -6.77 -23.07
C VAL A 870 1.37 -7.75 -21.91
N ALA A 871 2.32 -8.69 -21.93
CA ALA A 871 2.56 -9.61 -20.83
C ALA A 871 3.90 -9.28 -20.13
N GLY A 872 4.00 -9.72 -18.87
CA GLY A 872 5.12 -9.42 -17.97
C GLY A 872 4.65 -8.60 -16.77
N ASP A 873 5.48 -8.52 -15.74
CA ASP A 873 5.20 -7.75 -14.53
C ASP A 873 5.41 -6.24 -14.77
N VAL A 874 4.62 -5.67 -15.69
CA VAL A 874 4.62 -4.26 -16.07
C VAL A 874 3.19 -3.74 -16.15
N GLY A 875 2.96 -2.53 -15.63
CA GLY A 875 1.76 -1.77 -15.96
C GLY A 875 1.90 -1.22 -17.38
N TRP A 876 0.84 -1.28 -18.18
CA TRP A 876 0.87 -0.81 -19.55
C TRP A 876 -0.40 -0.05 -19.94
N VAL A 877 -0.23 0.93 -20.81
CA VAL A 877 -1.33 1.68 -21.43
C VAL A 877 -0.98 1.95 -22.88
N VAL A 878 -1.91 1.69 -23.79
CA VAL A 878 -1.74 2.06 -25.21
C VAL A 878 -2.83 3.05 -25.62
N ALA A 879 -2.42 4.12 -26.28
CA ALA A 879 -3.31 5.12 -26.85
C ALA A 879 -3.01 5.37 -28.34
N GLN A 880 -4.02 5.67 -29.14
CA GLN A 880 -3.82 6.09 -30.53
C GLN A 880 -3.44 7.56 -30.58
N SER A 881 -2.17 7.85 -30.90
CA SER A 881 -1.68 9.23 -30.97
C SER A 881 -1.88 9.91 -32.32
N ALA A 882 -2.02 9.11 -33.39
CA ALA A 882 -2.39 9.55 -34.73
C ALA A 882 -2.92 8.34 -35.53
N PRO A 883 -3.53 8.54 -36.72
CA PRO A 883 -4.10 7.43 -37.49
C PRO A 883 -3.15 6.24 -37.71
N LYS A 884 -1.84 6.47 -37.92
CA LYS A 884 -0.82 5.40 -38.09
C LYS A 884 0.11 5.24 -36.89
N ARG A 885 -0.21 5.79 -35.71
CA ARG A 885 0.70 5.83 -34.56
C ARG A 885 -0.01 5.42 -33.28
N LEU A 886 0.59 4.48 -32.55
CA LEU A 886 0.19 4.13 -31.19
C LEU A 886 1.31 4.56 -30.23
N ARG A 887 0.90 5.07 -29.06
CA ARG A 887 1.79 5.36 -27.93
C ARG A 887 1.58 4.31 -26.86
N LEU A 888 2.61 3.52 -26.57
CA LEU A 888 2.63 2.52 -25.51
C LEU A 888 3.48 3.03 -24.35
N THR A 889 2.86 3.18 -23.18
CA THR A 889 3.54 3.45 -21.91
C THR A 889 3.72 2.13 -21.17
N LEU A 890 4.94 1.87 -20.69
CA LEU A 890 5.29 0.71 -19.87
C LEU A 890 5.89 1.18 -18.55
N VAL A 891 5.46 0.62 -17.43
CA VAL A 891 5.91 1.00 -16.08
C VAL A 891 6.25 -0.27 -15.30
N ASP A 892 7.38 -0.28 -14.58
CA ASP A 892 7.70 -1.38 -13.66
C ASP A 892 6.58 -1.53 -12.60
N SER A 893 5.99 -2.72 -12.51
CA SER A 893 4.94 -3.02 -11.51
C SER A 893 5.48 -3.14 -10.08
N GLY A 894 6.81 -3.19 -9.90
CA GLY A 894 7.48 -3.32 -8.62
C GLY A 894 7.39 -2.07 -7.74
N TYR A 895 6.20 -1.73 -7.23
CA TYR A 895 5.91 -0.50 -6.48
C TYR A 895 7.00 -0.17 -5.43
N ILE A 896 7.18 -1.02 -4.43
CA ILE A 896 8.30 -0.93 -3.46
C ILE A 896 9.36 -2.04 -3.61
N ASN A 897 9.25 -2.83 -4.68
CA ASN A 897 10.15 -3.94 -5.02
C ASN A 897 10.58 -3.82 -6.49
N PRO A 898 11.34 -2.77 -6.83
CA PRO A 898 11.69 -2.47 -8.21
C PRO A 898 12.66 -3.52 -8.75
N LYS A 899 12.46 -3.93 -10.00
CA LYS A 899 13.39 -4.84 -10.69
C LYS A 899 13.33 -4.63 -12.20
N ALA A 900 14.40 -4.99 -12.91
CA ALA A 900 14.37 -4.94 -14.37
C ALA A 900 13.31 -5.90 -14.93
N ARG A 901 12.47 -5.42 -15.85
CA ARG A 901 11.36 -6.18 -16.42
C ARG A 901 11.50 -6.35 -17.93
N THR A 902 10.89 -7.40 -18.45
CA THR A 902 10.66 -7.58 -19.89
C THR A 902 9.17 -7.53 -20.16
N ALA A 903 8.75 -6.52 -20.92
CA ALA A 903 7.40 -6.44 -21.47
C ALA A 903 7.37 -7.20 -22.80
N THR A 904 6.53 -8.21 -22.89
CA THR A 904 6.29 -8.95 -24.14
C THR A 904 5.06 -8.35 -24.81
N THR A 905 5.29 -7.52 -25.83
CA THR A 905 4.23 -6.85 -26.59
C THR A 905 3.84 -7.71 -27.78
N LYS A 906 2.61 -8.21 -27.77
CA LYS A 906 2.03 -9.00 -28.86
C LYS A 906 1.07 -8.14 -29.66
N PHE A 907 1.29 -8.04 -30.97
CA PHE A 907 0.41 -7.34 -31.91
C PHE A 907 -0.63 -8.32 -32.46
N ASN A 908 -1.93 -8.01 -32.27
CA ASN A 908 -3.01 -8.91 -32.70
C ASN A 908 -3.67 -8.43 -34.00
N THR A 909 -4.23 -7.22 -34.02
CA THR A 909 -5.00 -6.70 -35.17
C THR A 909 -4.26 -5.64 -35.99
N VAL A 910 -3.04 -5.26 -35.59
CA VAL A 910 -2.21 -4.28 -36.29
C VAL A 910 -0.86 -4.85 -36.70
N LYS A 911 -0.23 -4.21 -37.69
CA LYS A 911 1.11 -4.56 -38.17
C LYS A 911 2.07 -3.38 -38.00
N PRO A 912 3.01 -3.45 -37.04
CA PRO A 912 4.02 -2.41 -36.89
C PRO A 912 5.03 -2.46 -38.05
N ILE A 913 5.44 -1.30 -38.53
CA ILE A 913 6.60 -1.15 -39.45
C ILE A 913 7.83 -0.64 -38.73
N ARG A 914 7.63 0.05 -37.60
CA ARG A 914 8.72 0.57 -36.77
C ARG A 914 8.25 0.72 -35.33
N ILE A 915 9.08 0.28 -34.39
CA ILE A 915 8.88 0.47 -32.95
C ILE A 915 10.07 1.27 -32.45
N THR A 916 9.82 2.41 -31.81
CA THR A 916 10.88 3.33 -31.41
C THR A 916 10.66 3.80 -29.97
N ASP A 917 11.72 3.84 -29.19
CA ASP A 917 11.70 4.52 -27.91
C ASP A 917 11.56 6.04 -28.12
N VAL A 918 10.57 6.64 -27.47
CA VAL A 918 10.22 8.06 -27.64
C VAL A 918 11.33 8.97 -27.14
N LEU A 919 11.97 8.61 -26.02
CA LEU A 919 12.95 9.45 -25.34
C LEU A 919 14.34 9.32 -25.98
N THR A 920 14.73 8.12 -26.41
CA THR A 920 16.07 7.86 -26.96
C THR A 920 16.12 7.83 -28.49
N GLY A 921 14.98 7.63 -29.16
CA GLY A 921 14.93 7.41 -30.62
C GLY A 921 15.43 6.03 -31.05
N GLN A 922 15.79 5.15 -30.11
CA GLN A 922 16.28 3.82 -30.41
C GLN A 922 15.16 2.96 -31.02
N THR A 923 15.45 2.31 -32.15
CA THR A 923 14.52 1.36 -32.76
C THR A 923 14.59 0.03 -32.02
N ILE A 924 13.42 -0.52 -31.70
CA ILE A 924 13.26 -1.81 -31.01
C ILE A 924 12.92 -2.86 -32.05
N PRO A 925 13.69 -3.96 -32.14
CA PRO A 925 13.43 -5.00 -33.12
C PRO A 925 12.20 -5.82 -32.74
N MET A 926 11.50 -6.30 -33.78
CA MET A 926 10.56 -7.40 -33.63
C MET A 926 11.35 -8.69 -33.32
N GLN A 927 10.87 -9.49 -32.37
CA GLN A 927 11.46 -10.80 -32.06
C GLN A 927 11.00 -11.87 -33.05
N ASN A 928 9.75 -11.76 -33.49
CA ASN A 928 9.12 -12.58 -34.52
C ASN A 928 8.07 -11.75 -35.27
N GLU A 929 7.24 -12.36 -36.12
CA GLU A 929 6.30 -11.63 -36.97
C GLU A 929 5.29 -10.74 -36.21
N ASN A 930 4.96 -11.07 -34.95
CA ASN A 930 3.90 -10.39 -34.19
C ASN A 930 4.26 -10.03 -32.75
N THR A 931 5.52 -10.21 -32.33
CA THR A 931 5.94 -9.98 -30.94
C THR A 931 7.22 -9.15 -30.88
N ALA A 932 7.28 -8.23 -29.92
CA ALA A 932 8.48 -7.50 -29.54
C ALA A 932 8.72 -7.61 -28.03
N GLU A 933 9.98 -7.80 -27.64
CA GLU A 933 10.40 -7.72 -26.24
C GLU A 933 10.97 -6.34 -25.93
N ILE A 934 10.38 -5.66 -24.95
CA ILE A 934 10.80 -4.33 -24.53
C ILE A 934 11.30 -4.40 -23.09
N LYS A 935 12.58 -4.09 -22.88
CA LYS A 935 13.18 -4.07 -21.54
C LYS A 935 12.81 -2.75 -20.84
N VAL A 936 12.17 -2.87 -19.68
CA VAL A 936 11.89 -1.75 -18.78
C VAL A 936 12.94 -1.80 -17.67
N GLN A 937 13.70 -0.71 -17.55
CA GLN A 937 14.76 -0.61 -16.54
C GLN A 937 14.15 -0.66 -15.13
N LEU A 938 14.97 -1.15 -14.19
CA LEU A 938 14.62 -1.26 -12.78
C LEU A 938 14.05 0.05 -12.23
N GLY A 939 12.86 -0.02 -11.62
CA GLY A 939 12.23 1.12 -10.98
C GLY A 939 11.95 2.28 -11.95
N SER A 940 11.64 1.99 -13.21
CA SER A 940 11.48 3.01 -14.25
C SER A 940 10.29 2.73 -15.16
N PHE A 941 10.17 3.56 -16.19
CA PHE A 941 9.14 3.50 -17.23
C PHE A 941 9.73 3.81 -18.60
N ARG A 942 8.99 3.42 -19.65
CA ARG A 942 9.34 3.59 -21.06
C ARG A 942 8.13 4.10 -21.83
N PHE A 943 8.38 4.97 -22.81
CA PHE A 943 7.37 5.44 -23.76
C PHE A 943 7.78 5.00 -25.16
N ILE A 944 6.90 4.30 -25.84
CA ILE A 944 7.18 3.63 -27.11
C ILE A 944 6.24 4.17 -28.18
N ASP A 945 6.80 4.61 -29.30
CA ASP A 945 6.08 4.96 -30.51
C ASP A 945 6.04 3.75 -31.44
N ILE A 946 4.83 3.36 -31.84
CA ILE A 946 4.58 2.24 -32.73
C ILE A 946 3.98 2.79 -34.02
N GLU A 947 4.75 2.72 -35.10
CA GLU A 947 4.32 3.09 -36.43
C GLU A 947 3.63 1.91 -37.11
N LEU A 948 2.41 2.13 -37.59
CA LEU A 948 1.61 1.11 -38.25
C LEU A 948 1.75 1.21 -39.77
N LYS A 949 1.68 0.04 -40.43
CA LYS A 949 1.67 -0.04 -41.90
C LYS A 949 0.50 0.75 -42.49
N GLU A 950 -0.69 0.50 -41.95
CA GLU A 950 -1.95 1.12 -42.36
C GLU A 950 -2.55 1.99 -41.26
N PRO A 951 -3.40 2.98 -41.59
CA PRO A 951 -4.12 3.72 -40.57
C PRO A 951 -5.03 2.79 -39.76
N PHE A 952 -4.97 2.88 -38.44
CA PHE A 952 -5.89 2.22 -37.55
C PHE A 952 -7.16 3.07 -37.46
N THR A 953 -8.24 2.59 -38.09
CA THR A 953 -9.51 3.33 -38.14
C THR A 953 -10.51 2.83 -37.10
N GLY A 954 -10.21 1.72 -36.40
CA GLY A 954 -11.09 1.11 -35.41
C GLY A 954 -12.45 0.67 -35.97
N LYS A 955 -12.57 0.48 -37.29
CA LYS A 955 -13.80 0.02 -37.95
C LYS A 955 -13.79 -1.48 -38.19
#